data_AF-A0A5K7YC05-F1
#
_entry.id   AF-A0A5K7YC05-F1
#
_cell.length_a   1.000
_cell.length_b   1.000
_cell.length_c   1.000
_cell.angle_alpha   90.00
_cell.angle_beta   90.00
_cell.angle_gamma   90.00
#
_symmetry.space_group_name_H-M   'P 1'
#
loop_
_entity.id
_entity.type
_entity.pdbx_description
1 polymer ?
#
loop_
_entity_poly.entity_id
_entity_poly.type
_entity_poly.pdbx_seq_one_letter_code
_entity_poly.pdbx_strand_id
1 'polypeptide(L)'
;MIDTVKKLFSICFVILLTAPVGLWLVDRLHANGDNTVRQGFPRPESAMWADRDYYQAVEGWFRESIPAGKSLKIFHNWLNYHLFSATETAVHIGIHGWLYPGRPIPAASPPGDARQAANGQLLKLHAVEKMITATGRRFLFTVVPGKAAIYPEYLAAGDPGIPDPFYRALLDAHGRHPMTGLVRLGPALKKAKLSGIEVYGRHSLLWTCGGAAAAAEQLLAALDSAKPASAARPTTPCPPADDDLYRLLLGQQPREKAPLAGPAAGPHAVTGPVAVVYGDHCLNRLLPFITHAFNAMTIIDATREPTFGQNVMAGNSDLVVLESGETGLDRLHLDLEALYAAASPRMRGVVARDLAMDQASPVTQCALDVTPGGLQIRSSGEAAFFRLPSVDGSTPGVFRMVKLTFPPTHQGTITVRTLPDRAGWTHRALNRETRHLIVPLPFDDSVELQINPSRHPGVFTLEKAELLSFYGKHPPPAPAVPEETVISGDIYSGMEIVTEAPPAAVPAFDAEARTVSHPTEEMPDLALTDIEAGRIFQRRGKEADIVVSGTYAGVTGPVQARVVDAGSDRVVVPWTVVDGSPENGLFTGILHQVPQGGWYRLQVRSGITPWVVKKGRNPWGVGMLVACIGQSNMREWFHTGRDHRPSPLVMLHRNGRWVTPENAGNGALAAGNRLASALRIPVGLLDYSVNGTGLTAKAEWGSGFWLDTGPGSIYRQFVDGVNTTGGAVEYVVWMQGEADAARGTVSREEYRTALERLVDDQVRADIENGSSRPQLPFLMIPLVRRPTGRDVTCQWIRDAQMDALETIEECHLAALSIDLENRGRQHLAPASYAVLGARTARTILYLLDKAAFHRGPAVADVTRASDRTIRVAIRHRGGTDFTPWSDITGFDVYAGGRRLPIAAVSRGDGRTIHIRLEDEVPQNFSVRYLYGAHPDTSNPVRDNTDLRMPLEPFLRPVPGERNGS
;
A
#
# COMPACT_ATOMS: atom_id res chain seq x y z
N MET A 1 -13.05 32.49 -44.73
CA MET A 1 -13.80 32.50 -43.45
C MET A 1 -12.94 31.98 -42.30
N ILE A 2 -12.26 30.84 -42.44
CA ILE A 2 -11.41 30.22 -41.40
C ILE A 2 -10.22 31.11 -40.97
N ASP A 3 -9.49 31.75 -41.89
CA ASP A 3 -8.32 32.56 -41.52
C ASP A 3 -8.65 33.91 -40.87
N THR A 4 -9.83 34.45 -41.16
CA THR A 4 -10.35 35.67 -40.51
C THR A 4 -10.74 35.38 -39.06
N VAL A 5 -11.33 34.20 -38.81
CA VAL A 5 -11.66 33.73 -37.46
C VAL A 5 -10.40 33.44 -36.65
N LYS A 6 -9.35 32.86 -37.25
CA LYS A 6 -8.04 32.65 -36.60
C LYS A 6 -7.39 33.96 -36.15
N LYS A 7 -7.34 34.98 -37.02
CA LYS A 7 -6.72 36.28 -36.67
C LYS A 7 -7.48 37.00 -35.56
N LEU A 8 -8.82 37.00 -35.63
CA LEU A 8 -9.65 37.61 -34.59
C LEU A 8 -9.47 36.89 -33.24
N PHE A 9 -9.39 35.57 -33.27
CA PHE A 9 -9.18 34.75 -32.07
C PHE A 9 -7.81 34.97 -31.44
N SER A 10 -6.73 35.01 -32.24
CA SER A 10 -5.38 35.30 -31.72
C SER A 10 -5.30 36.70 -31.10
N ILE A 11 -5.96 37.69 -31.69
CA ILE A 11 -6.01 39.05 -31.14
C ILE A 11 -6.79 39.06 -29.82
N CYS A 12 -7.97 38.44 -29.76
CA CYS A 12 -8.74 38.33 -28.52
C CYS A 12 -7.96 37.58 -27.43
N PHE A 13 -7.23 36.52 -27.79
CA PHE A 13 -6.42 35.73 -26.87
C PHE A 13 -5.24 36.53 -26.30
N VAL A 14 -4.54 37.29 -27.15
CA VAL A 14 -3.45 38.18 -26.73
C VAL A 14 -3.96 39.30 -25.83
N ILE A 15 -5.10 39.92 -26.16
CA ILE A 15 -5.74 40.94 -25.32
C ILE A 15 -6.13 40.33 -23.96
N LEU A 16 -6.70 39.12 -23.93
CA LEU A 16 -7.12 38.45 -22.70
C LEU A 16 -5.94 38.14 -21.76
N LEU A 17 -4.78 37.77 -22.33
CA LEU A 17 -3.56 37.47 -21.57
C LEU A 17 -2.81 38.72 -21.11
N THR A 18 -2.91 39.84 -21.84
CA THR A 18 -2.16 41.07 -21.54
C THR A 18 -2.97 42.09 -20.72
N ALA A 19 -4.30 42.03 -20.77
CA ALA A 19 -5.19 42.96 -20.05
C ALA A 19 -4.99 43.00 -18.52
N PRO A 20 -4.74 41.89 -17.79
CA PRO A 20 -4.52 41.94 -16.35
C PRO A 20 -3.22 42.66 -15.97
N VAL A 21 -2.15 42.46 -16.74
CA VAL A 21 -0.87 43.17 -16.55
C VAL A 21 -1.03 44.65 -16.85
N GLY A 22 -1.77 44.98 -17.92
CA GLY A 22 -2.12 46.36 -18.25
C GLY A 22 -2.95 47.04 -17.16
N LEU A 23 -4.01 46.39 -16.66
CA LEU A 23 -4.87 46.90 -15.60
C LEU A 23 -4.17 47.01 -14.24
N TRP A 24 -3.19 46.13 -13.97
CA TRP A 24 -2.30 46.21 -12.81
C TRP A 24 -1.37 47.44 -12.90
N LEU A 25 -0.75 47.70 -14.07
CA LEU A 25 0.13 48.86 -14.27
C LEU A 25 -0.57 50.21 -14.09
N VAL A 26 -1.89 50.26 -14.21
CA VAL A 26 -2.73 51.46 -13.95
C VAL A 26 -3.48 51.41 -12.62
N ASP A 27 -3.05 50.58 -11.68
CA ASP A 27 -3.53 50.51 -10.28
C ASP A 27 -5.04 50.21 -10.15
N ARG A 28 -5.63 49.59 -11.18
CA ARG A 28 -7.05 49.18 -11.20
C ARG A 28 -7.27 47.72 -10.79
N LEU A 29 -6.20 46.97 -10.53
CA LEU A 29 -6.21 45.58 -10.09
C LEU A 29 -5.26 45.44 -8.89
N HIS A 30 -5.80 45.16 -7.70
CA HIS A 30 -5.00 45.03 -6.47
C HIS A 30 -4.09 43.79 -6.58
N ALA A 31 -2.80 43.96 -6.33
CA ALA A 31 -1.84 42.86 -6.28
C ALA A 31 -1.81 42.23 -4.90
N ASN A 32 -1.64 40.91 -4.87
CA ASN A 32 -1.52 40.17 -3.62
C ASN A 32 -0.05 39.87 -3.32
N GLY A 33 0.41 40.19 -2.11
CA GLY A 33 1.79 39.95 -1.66
C GLY A 33 2.11 38.50 -1.31
N ASP A 34 1.09 37.62 -1.21
CA ASP A 34 1.27 36.21 -0.83
C ASP A 34 1.01 35.21 -1.98
N ASN A 35 0.75 35.71 -3.20
CA ASN A 35 0.44 34.92 -4.41
C ASN A 35 -0.75 33.93 -4.28
N THR A 36 -1.69 34.17 -3.37
CA THR A 36 -2.93 33.39 -3.29
C THR A 36 -4.03 33.92 -4.22
N VAL A 37 -4.82 33.00 -4.77
CA VAL A 37 -5.78 33.30 -5.86
C VAL A 37 -6.99 34.13 -5.41
N ARG A 38 -7.29 34.14 -4.11
CA ARG A 38 -8.51 34.79 -3.59
C ARG A 38 -8.37 36.30 -3.33
N GLN A 39 -7.17 36.90 -3.40
CA GLN A 39 -6.97 38.31 -3.00
C GLN A 39 -6.29 39.23 -4.04
N GLY A 40 -6.05 38.79 -5.29
CA GLY A 40 -5.51 39.68 -6.34
C GLY A 40 -4.67 38.98 -7.41
N PHE A 41 -4.23 39.70 -8.46
CA PHE A 41 -3.30 39.17 -9.46
C PHE A 41 -1.91 38.96 -8.81
N PRO A 42 -1.23 37.81 -9.02
CA PRO A 42 0.10 37.55 -8.45
C PRO A 42 1.12 38.63 -8.85
N ARG A 43 1.89 39.13 -7.89
CA ARG A 43 2.79 40.26 -8.13
C ARG A 43 4.04 39.83 -8.91
N PRO A 44 4.35 40.42 -10.07
CA PRO A 44 5.58 40.12 -10.80
C PRO A 44 6.79 40.68 -10.05
N GLU A 45 7.55 39.81 -9.39
CA GLU A 45 8.84 40.15 -8.78
C GLU A 45 9.97 39.44 -9.54
N SER A 46 11.07 40.14 -9.81
CA SER A 46 12.18 39.62 -10.60
C SER A 46 12.81 38.36 -10.01
N ALA A 47 12.74 38.18 -8.68
CA ALA A 47 13.23 36.99 -7.99
C ALA A 47 12.37 35.72 -8.26
N MET A 48 11.12 35.88 -8.69
CA MET A 48 10.16 34.78 -8.89
C MET A 48 10.04 34.32 -10.34
N TRP A 49 10.78 34.91 -11.29
CA TRP A 49 10.74 34.53 -12.70
C TRP A 49 11.35 33.16 -13.00
N ALA A 50 12.08 32.58 -12.05
CA ALA A 50 12.54 31.19 -12.13
C ALA A 50 11.68 30.23 -11.26
N ASP A 51 10.70 30.76 -10.52
CA ASP A 51 9.88 29.99 -9.60
C ASP A 51 8.67 29.40 -10.31
N ARG A 52 8.63 28.06 -10.39
CA ARG A 52 7.52 27.31 -10.97
C ARG A 52 6.19 27.62 -10.28
N ASP A 53 6.20 27.91 -8.99
CA ASP A 53 4.99 28.15 -8.19
C ASP A 53 4.37 29.52 -8.51
N TYR A 54 5.18 30.51 -8.92
CA TYR A 54 4.71 31.81 -9.39
C TYR A 54 3.89 31.67 -10.69
N TYR A 55 4.41 30.92 -11.67
CA TYR A 55 3.69 30.68 -12.92
C TYR A 55 2.40 29.88 -12.71
N GLN A 56 2.39 28.95 -11.75
CA GLN A 56 1.17 28.23 -11.35
C GLN A 56 0.16 29.12 -10.62
N ALA A 57 0.63 30.11 -9.84
CA ALA A 57 -0.24 31.11 -9.23
C ALA A 57 -0.90 32.01 -10.30
N VAL A 58 -0.13 32.45 -11.30
CA VAL A 58 -0.65 33.23 -12.45
C VAL A 58 -1.64 32.39 -13.26
N GLU A 59 -1.28 31.17 -13.63
CA GLU A 59 -2.16 30.25 -14.36
C GLU A 59 -3.46 29.99 -13.61
N GLY A 60 -3.37 29.77 -12.29
CA GLY A 60 -4.56 29.50 -11.51
C GLY A 60 -5.37 30.76 -11.14
N TRP A 61 -4.77 31.95 -11.12
CA TRP A 61 -5.53 33.20 -11.10
C TRP A 61 -6.36 33.35 -12.38
N PHE A 62 -5.80 33.07 -13.56
CA PHE A 62 -6.58 33.03 -14.79
C PHE A 62 -7.69 31.97 -14.74
N ARG A 63 -7.40 30.81 -14.14
CA ARG A 63 -8.37 29.71 -13.98
C ARG A 63 -9.56 30.07 -13.08
N GLU A 64 -9.34 30.85 -12.02
CA GLU A 64 -10.38 31.24 -11.06
C GLU A 64 -11.05 32.59 -11.41
N SER A 65 -10.32 33.52 -12.04
CA SER A 65 -10.81 34.86 -12.39
C SER A 65 -11.52 34.92 -13.73
N ILE A 66 -11.28 33.96 -14.63
CA ILE A 66 -12.07 33.78 -15.85
C ILE A 66 -13.16 32.74 -15.52
N PRO A 67 -14.44 33.14 -15.40
CA PRO A 67 -15.55 32.24 -15.06
C PRO A 67 -15.72 31.06 -16.04
N ALA A 68 -15.05 31.14 -17.20
CA ALA A 68 -15.03 30.14 -18.25
C ALA A 68 -13.77 29.26 -18.30
N GLY A 69 -12.83 29.29 -17.34
CA GLY A 69 -11.56 28.54 -17.45
C GLY A 69 -11.72 27.03 -17.74
N LYS A 70 -12.70 26.38 -17.11
CA LYS A 70 -13.08 24.98 -17.42
C LYS A 70 -13.67 24.87 -18.83
N SER A 71 -14.54 25.80 -19.20
CA SER A 71 -15.17 25.88 -20.53
C SER A 71 -14.16 26.16 -21.64
N LEU A 72 -13.11 26.93 -21.37
CA LEU A 72 -12.03 27.28 -22.29
C LEU A 72 -11.08 26.10 -22.49
N LYS A 73 -10.78 25.33 -21.43
CA LYS A 73 -10.06 24.06 -21.54
C LYS A 73 -10.86 23.02 -22.32
N ILE A 74 -12.16 22.88 -22.02
CA ILE A 74 -13.07 22.01 -22.78
C ILE A 74 -13.11 22.43 -24.24
N PHE A 75 -13.25 23.73 -24.51
CA PHE A 75 -13.29 24.28 -25.87
C PHE A 75 -11.95 24.13 -26.60
N HIS A 76 -10.82 24.31 -25.92
CA HIS A 76 -9.49 24.07 -26.48
C HIS A 76 -9.29 22.60 -26.86
N ASN A 77 -9.61 21.68 -25.95
CA ASN A 77 -9.55 20.25 -26.23
C ASN A 77 -10.54 19.84 -27.34
N TRP A 78 -11.73 20.44 -27.35
CA TRP A 78 -12.72 20.26 -28.40
C TRP A 78 -12.19 20.71 -29.76
N LEU A 79 -11.55 21.88 -29.83
CA LEU A 79 -10.90 22.39 -31.04
C LEU A 79 -9.75 21.48 -31.48
N ASN A 80 -8.88 21.05 -30.55
CA ASN A 80 -7.78 20.14 -30.85
C ASN A 80 -8.25 18.82 -31.46
N TYR A 81 -9.33 18.26 -30.93
CA TYR A 81 -9.92 17.04 -31.47
C TYR A 81 -10.59 17.25 -32.83
N HIS A 82 -11.47 18.25 -32.98
CA HIS A 82 -12.26 18.42 -34.21
C HIS A 82 -11.48 19.06 -35.37
N LEU A 83 -10.45 19.87 -35.09
CA LEU A 83 -9.67 20.57 -36.12
C LEU A 83 -8.31 19.92 -36.41
N PHE A 84 -7.68 19.31 -35.40
CA PHE A 84 -6.30 18.83 -35.51
C PHE A 84 -6.15 17.32 -35.26
N SER A 85 -7.23 16.60 -34.92
CA SER A 85 -7.19 15.19 -34.50
C SER A 85 -6.12 14.92 -33.43
N ALA A 86 -5.88 15.91 -32.56
CA ALA A 86 -4.85 15.89 -31.53
C ALA A 86 -5.47 15.80 -30.13
N THR A 87 -4.75 15.16 -29.21
CA THR A 87 -5.17 14.94 -27.83
C THR A 87 -3.99 15.17 -26.88
N GLU A 88 -4.24 15.92 -25.81
CA GLU A 88 -3.30 16.11 -24.69
C GLU A 88 -3.66 15.22 -23.48
N THR A 89 -4.55 14.26 -23.69
CA THR A 89 -5.12 13.39 -22.64
C THR A 89 -4.76 11.93 -22.89
N ALA A 90 -4.99 11.07 -21.89
CA ALA A 90 -4.85 9.62 -22.02
C ALA A 90 -6.00 8.98 -22.85
N VAL A 91 -6.36 9.58 -23.98
CA VAL A 91 -7.35 9.06 -24.94
C VAL A 91 -6.67 9.02 -26.30
N HIS A 92 -6.66 7.87 -26.94
CA HIS A 92 -6.16 7.67 -28.29
C HIS A 92 -7.29 7.89 -29.32
N ILE A 93 -7.00 8.63 -30.40
CA ILE A 93 -7.96 8.95 -31.46
C ILE A 93 -7.76 7.98 -32.62
N GLY A 94 -8.75 7.13 -32.86
CA GLY A 94 -8.82 6.25 -34.02
C GLY A 94 -9.46 6.93 -35.23
N ILE A 95 -9.70 6.14 -36.29
CA ILE A 95 -10.33 6.63 -37.52
C ILE A 95 -11.86 6.71 -37.38
N HIS A 96 -12.49 7.55 -38.22
CA HIS A 96 -13.96 7.74 -38.26
C HIS A 96 -14.61 8.14 -36.91
N GLY A 97 -13.88 8.89 -36.07
CA GLY A 97 -14.37 9.41 -34.79
C GLY A 97 -14.41 8.38 -33.65
N TRP A 98 -13.71 7.24 -33.81
CA TRP A 98 -13.57 6.26 -32.73
C TRP A 98 -12.52 6.70 -31.72
N LEU A 99 -12.84 6.60 -30.43
CA LEU A 99 -11.92 6.89 -29.33
C LEU A 99 -11.52 5.61 -28.60
N TYR A 100 -10.28 5.55 -28.12
CA TYR A 100 -9.70 4.42 -27.38
C TYR A 100 -9.06 4.91 -26.07
N PRO A 101 -8.98 4.08 -25.02
CA PRO A 101 -8.16 4.40 -23.86
C PRO A 101 -6.69 4.57 -24.28
N GLY A 102 -6.06 5.65 -23.84
CA GLY A 102 -4.62 5.85 -23.97
C GLY A 102 -3.89 5.14 -22.83
N ARG A 103 -2.79 4.44 -23.14
CA ARG A 103 -1.94 3.87 -22.09
C ARG A 103 -1.19 5.01 -21.36
N PRO A 104 -1.09 4.98 -20.03
CA PRO A 104 0.00 5.68 -19.35
C PRO A 104 1.31 5.13 -19.93
N ILE A 105 2.31 5.97 -20.15
CA ILE A 105 3.66 5.50 -20.50
C ILE A 105 4.36 5.11 -19.18
N PRO A 106 4.45 3.82 -18.85
CA PRO A 106 5.70 3.26 -18.40
C PRO A 106 6.27 2.36 -19.48
N ALA A 107 7.59 2.20 -19.49
CA ALA A 107 8.32 1.36 -20.44
C ALA A 107 7.60 0.01 -20.62
N ALA A 108 7.25 -0.34 -21.85
CA ALA A 108 6.66 -1.63 -22.16
C ALA A 108 7.59 -2.72 -21.63
N SER A 109 7.11 -3.53 -20.68
CA SER A 109 7.86 -4.71 -20.24
C SER A 109 8.17 -5.58 -21.45
N PRO A 110 9.38 -6.15 -21.55
CA PRO A 110 9.74 -7.09 -22.60
C PRO A 110 8.64 -8.17 -22.79
N PRO A 111 8.39 -8.65 -24.03
CA PRO A 111 7.37 -9.66 -24.30
C PRO A 111 7.52 -10.97 -23.49
N GLY A 112 8.73 -11.29 -23.02
CA GLY A 112 9.00 -12.43 -22.13
C GLY A 112 8.34 -12.27 -20.76
N ASP A 113 8.44 -11.07 -20.18
CA ASP A 113 7.93 -10.77 -18.84
C ASP A 113 6.40 -10.82 -18.80
N ALA A 114 5.73 -10.34 -19.85
CA ALA A 114 4.28 -10.40 -19.96
C ALA A 114 3.74 -11.84 -20.03
N ARG A 115 4.46 -12.75 -20.71
CA ARG A 115 4.08 -14.17 -20.79
C ARG A 115 4.24 -14.88 -19.46
N GLN A 116 5.35 -14.65 -18.76
CA GLN A 116 5.60 -15.23 -17.44
C GLN A 116 4.56 -14.74 -16.43
N ALA A 117 4.28 -13.43 -16.41
CA ALA A 117 3.25 -12.83 -15.55
C ALA A 117 1.86 -13.39 -15.84
N ALA A 118 1.48 -13.54 -17.12
CA ALA A 118 0.20 -14.11 -17.51
C ALA A 118 0.05 -15.59 -17.13
N ASN A 119 1.12 -16.40 -17.27
CA ASN A 119 1.14 -17.78 -16.80
C ASN A 119 0.95 -17.83 -15.27
N GLY A 120 1.64 -16.98 -14.53
CA GLY A 120 1.51 -16.88 -13.08
C GLY A 120 0.09 -16.52 -12.64
N GLN A 121 -0.53 -15.53 -13.29
CA GLN A 121 -1.91 -15.14 -13.01
C GLN A 121 -2.92 -16.25 -13.35
N LEU A 122 -2.75 -16.95 -14.48
CA LEU A 122 -3.58 -18.09 -14.84
C LEU A 122 -3.47 -19.21 -13.79
N LEU A 123 -2.27 -19.46 -13.27
CA LEU A 123 -2.05 -20.48 -12.26
C LEU A 123 -2.74 -20.13 -10.93
N LYS A 124 -2.73 -18.85 -10.53
CA LYS A 124 -3.52 -18.36 -9.39
C LYS A 124 -5.02 -18.49 -9.64
N LEU A 125 -5.50 -18.20 -10.85
CA LEU A 125 -6.91 -18.37 -11.21
C LEU A 125 -7.35 -19.84 -11.17
N HIS A 126 -6.50 -20.78 -11.61
CA HIS A 126 -6.73 -22.22 -11.40
C HIS A 126 -6.82 -22.54 -9.90
N ALA A 127 -5.91 -22.01 -9.08
CA ALA A 127 -5.97 -22.22 -7.63
C ALA A 127 -7.29 -21.72 -7.02
N VAL A 128 -7.75 -20.53 -7.41
CA VAL A 128 -9.07 -19.99 -7.01
C VAL A 128 -10.20 -20.93 -7.44
N GLU A 129 -10.23 -21.36 -8.71
CA GLU A 129 -11.24 -22.29 -9.22
C GLU A 129 -11.27 -23.58 -8.40
N LYS A 130 -10.11 -24.20 -8.15
CA LYS A 130 -10.04 -25.47 -7.43
C LYS A 130 -10.40 -25.34 -5.97
N MET A 131 -9.99 -24.26 -5.30
CA MET A 131 -10.38 -23.99 -3.91
C MET A 131 -11.89 -23.77 -3.77
N ILE A 132 -12.49 -22.97 -4.66
CA ILE A 132 -13.95 -22.72 -4.64
C ILE A 132 -14.72 -24.00 -4.99
N THR A 133 -14.32 -24.71 -6.03
CA THR A 133 -15.01 -25.95 -6.45
C THR A 133 -14.88 -27.10 -5.46
N ALA A 134 -13.77 -27.17 -4.72
CA ALA A 134 -13.62 -28.10 -3.61
C ALA A 134 -14.63 -27.86 -2.49
N THR A 135 -15.15 -26.63 -2.30
CA THR A 135 -16.22 -26.35 -1.34
C THR A 135 -17.61 -26.79 -1.80
N GLY A 136 -17.73 -27.36 -3.01
CA GLY A 136 -19.00 -27.72 -3.65
C GLY A 136 -19.65 -26.57 -4.43
N ARG A 137 -19.03 -25.39 -4.47
CA ARG A 137 -19.49 -24.22 -5.24
C ARG A 137 -19.05 -24.29 -6.69
N ARG A 138 -19.77 -23.63 -7.58
CA ARG A 138 -19.33 -23.39 -8.96
C ARG A 138 -18.49 -22.12 -9.00
N PHE A 139 -17.52 -22.07 -9.92
CA PHE A 139 -16.73 -20.87 -10.19
C PHE A 139 -16.80 -20.55 -11.68
N LEU A 140 -17.14 -19.30 -12.00
CA LEU A 140 -17.05 -18.75 -13.35
C LEU A 140 -16.16 -17.52 -13.34
N PHE A 141 -15.27 -17.44 -14.31
CA PHE A 141 -14.40 -16.30 -14.54
C PHE A 141 -14.63 -15.79 -15.96
N THR A 142 -14.82 -14.48 -16.11
CA THR A 142 -14.99 -13.85 -17.41
C THR A 142 -14.17 -12.59 -17.52
N VAL A 143 -13.49 -12.43 -18.65
CA VAL A 143 -12.77 -11.21 -18.99
C VAL A 143 -13.55 -10.47 -20.07
N VAL A 144 -13.86 -9.20 -19.81
CA VAL A 144 -14.48 -8.31 -20.79
C VAL A 144 -13.40 -7.78 -21.73
N PRO A 145 -13.36 -8.20 -23.00
CA PRO A 145 -12.32 -7.77 -23.93
C PRO A 145 -12.35 -6.25 -24.12
N GLY A 146 -11.19 -5.64 -24.27
CA GLY A 146 -11.07 -4.22 -24.56
C GLY A 146 -11.67 -3.87 -25.91
N LYS A 147 -12.08 -2.60 -26.05
CA LYS A 147 -12.64 -2.07 -27.31
C LYS A 147 -11.74 -2.30 -28.52
N ALA A 148 -10.42 -2.16 -28.36
CA ALA A 148 -9.44 -2.42 -29.43
C ALA A 148 -9.39 -3.89 -29.87
N ALA A 149 -9.69 -4.84 -28.98
CA ALA A 149 -9.74 -6.26 -29.32
C ALA A 149 -10.97 -6.63 -30.16
N ILE A 150 -12.05 -5.86 -30.06
CA ILE A 150 -13.31 -6.05 -30.80
C ILE A 150 -13.37 -5.20 -32.06
N TYR A 151 -12.85 -3.97 -32.04
CA TYR A 151 -12.86 -3.00 -33.14
C TYR A 151 -11.45 -2.59 -33.61
N PRO A 152 -10.55 -3.52 -33.93
CA PRO A 152 -9.19 -3.16 -34.35
C PRO A 152 -9.16 -2.37 -35.67
N GLU A 153 -10.18 -2.51 -36.53
CA GLU A 153 -10.26 -1.85 -37.83
C GLU A 153 -10.42 -0.33 -37.76
N TYR A 154 -10.79 0.22 -36.59
CA TYR A 154 -10.87 1.67 -36.40
C TYR A 154 -9.64 2.27 -35.70
N LEU A 155 -8.56 1.50 -35.52
CA LEU A 155 -7.25 2.01 -35.12
C LEU A 155 -6.49 2.56 -36.35
N ALA A 156 -5.66 3.58 -36.16
CA ALA A 156 -4.87 4.15 -37.27
C ALA A 156 -3.73 3.20 -37.71
N ALA A 157 -3.39 3.19 -39.01
CA ALA A 157 -2.35 2.33 -39.55
C ALA A 157 -0.95 2.73 -39.04
N GLY A 158 -0.17 1.74 -38.56
CA GLY A 158 1.19 1.94 -38.01
C GLY A 158 1.25 2.19 -36.50
N ASP A 159 0.10 2.26 -35.83
CA ASP A 159 -0.01 2.43 -34.38
C ASP A 159 -0.07 1.06 -33.69
N PRO A 160 0.72 0.77 -32.64
CA PRO A 160 0.67 -0.50 -31.92
C PRO A 160 -0.59 -0.61 -31.05
N GLY A 161 -1.77 -0.56 -31.67
CA GLY A 161 -3.03 -1.01 -31.10
C GLY A 161 -3.08 -2.55 -31.05
N ILE A 162 -2.08 -3.15 -30.40
CA ILE A 162 -2.03 -4.58 -30.14
C ILE A 162 -2.92 -4.82 -28.91
N PRO A 163 -3.91 -5.73 -28.97
CA PRO A 163 -4.63 -6.21 -27.79
C PRO A 163 -3.66 -6.54 -26.67
N ASP A 164 -4.06 -6.30 -25.42
CA ASP A 164 -3.14 -6.31 -24.31
C ASP A 164 -2.24 -7.58 -24.33
N PRO A 165 -0.90 -7.43 -24.41
CA PRO A 165 0.00 -8.58 -24.54
C PRO A 165 -0.13 -9.53 -23.35
N PHE A 166 -0.51 -9.02 -22.17
CA PHE A 166 -0.83 -9.84 -21.01
C PHE A 166 -2.12 -10.65 -21.24
N TYR A 167 -3.20 -10.00 -21.69
CA TYR A 167 -4.48 -10.68 -21.95
C TYR A 167 -4.35 -11.76 -23.03
N ARG A 168 -3.62 -11.46 -24.12
CA ARG A 168 -3.31 -12.45 -25.16
C ARG A 168 -2.51 -13.63 -24.60
N ALA A 169 -1.45 -13.35 -23.86
CA ALA A 169 -0.64 -14.40 -23.24
C ALA A 169 -1.44 -15.26 -22.26
N LEU A 170 -2.39 -14.67 -21.54
CA LEU A 170 -3.30 -15.39 -20.63
C LEU A 170 -4.24 -16.31 -21.41
N LEU A 171 -4.81 -15.86 -22.53
CA LEU A 171 -5.63 -16.71 -23.39
C LEU A 171 -4.81 -17.84 -24.03
N ASP A 172 -3.57 -17.58 -24.45
CA ASP A 172 -2.67 -18.59 -25.00
C ASP A 172 -2.27 -19.63 -23.93
N ALA A 173 -2.04 -19.19 -22.70
CA ALA A 173 -1.80 -20.06 -21.56
C ALA A 173 -3.03 -20.91 -21.22
N HIS A 174 -4.23 -20.33 -21.24
CA HIS A 174 -5.49 -21.07 -21.09
C HIS A 174 -5.70 -22.08 -22.23
N GLY A 175 -5.32 -21.75 -23.46
CA GLY A 175 -5.39 -22.69 -24.59
C GLY A 175 -4.52 -23.94 -24.41
N ARG A 176 -3.38 -23.79 -23.71
CA ARG A 176 -2.49 -24.92 -23.35
C ARG A 176 -2.97 -25.67 -22.10
N HIS A 177 -3.50 -24.95 -21.11
CA HIS A 177 -3.96 -25.48 -19.83
C HIS A 177 -5.36 -24.96 -19.50
N PRO A 178 -6.42 -25.59 -20.06
CA PRO A 178 -7.79 -25.07 -19.98
C PRO A 178 -8.31 -24.99 -18.54
N MET A 179 -8.86 -23.83 -18.19
CA MET A 179 -9.70 -23.63 -17.00
C MET A 179 -11.15 -23.97 -17.34
N THR A 180 -11.85 -24.69 -16.48
CA THR A 180 -13.23 -25.11 -16.74
C THR A 180 -14.21 -23.92 -16.64
N GLY A 181 -13.97 -23.02 -15.69
CA GLY A 181 -14.80 -21.87 -15.37
C GLY A 181 -14.58 -20.64 -16.23
N LEU A 182 -13.58 -20.63 -17.13
CA LEU A 182 -13.33 -19.45 -17.98
C LEU A 182 -14.36 -19.35 -19.11
N VAL A 183 -15.16 -18.29 -19.08
CA VAL A 183 -16.13 -17.97 -20.14
C VAL A 183 -15.53 -16.96 -21.11
N ARG A 184 -15.33 -17.38 -22.37
CA ARG A 184 -14.75 -16.51 -23.41
C ARG A 184 -15.81 -15.65 -24.08
N LEU A 185 -15.82 -14.35 -23.76
CA LEU A 185 -16.79 -13.40 -24.34
C LEU A 185 -16.41 -12.93 -25.75
N GLY A 186 -15.11 -12.93 -26.10
CA GLY A 186 -14.61 -12.41 -27.38
C GLY A 186 -15.35 -12.94 -28.63
N PRO A 187 -15.54 -14.25 -28.80
CA PRO A 187 -16.29 -14.81 -29.93
C PRO A 187 -17.75 -14.32 -29.99
N ALA A 188 -18.46 -14.28 -28.85
CA ALA A 188 -19.86 -13.82 -28.78
C ALA A 188 -19.98 -12.34 -29.16
N LEU A 189 -19.08 -11.50 -28.64
CA LEU A 189 -19.03 -10.07 -28.96
C LEU A 189 -18.70 -9.84 -30.44
N LYS A 190 -17.74 -10.57 -31.02
CA LYS A 190 -17.43 -10.48 -32.45
C LYS A 190 -18.60 -10.91 -33.32
N LYS A 191 -19.33 -11.97 -32.94
CA LYS A 191 -20.54 -12.41 -33.62
C LYS A 191 -21.63 -11.34 -33.57
N ALA A 192 -21.86 -10.72 -32.42
CA ALA A 192 -22.83 -9.63 -32.27
C ALA A 192 -22.48 -8.44 -33.18
N LYS A 193 -21.20 -8.02 -33.19
CA LYS A 193 -20.67 -6.99 -34.09
C LYS A 193 -20.94 -7.32 -35.55
N LEU A 194 -20.61 -8.54 -36.00
CA LEU A 194 -20.84 -8.98 -37.38
C LEU A 194 -22.33 -9.06 -37.74
N SER A 195 -23.21 -9.17 -36.75
CA SER A 195 -24.68 -9.18 -36.93
C SER A 195 -25.29 -7.77 -36.94
N GLY A 196 -24.46 -6.71 -36.96
CA GLY A 196 -24.92 -5.32 -36.98
C GLY A 196 -25.20 -4.70 -35.61
N ILE A 197 -24.92 -5.41 -34.51
CA ILE A 197 -25.06 -4.87 -33.15
C ILE A 197 -23.81 -4.05 -32.81
N GLU A 198 -23.98 -2.78 -32.44
CA GLU A 198 -22.87 -1.97 -31.91
C GLU A 198 -22.49 -2.50 -30.51
N VAL A 199 -21.32 -3.11 -30.37
CA VAL A 199 -20.86 -3.73 -29.11
C VAL A 199 -20.19 -2.73 -28.18
N TYR A 200 -19.50 -1.73 -28.73
CA TYR A 200 -18.90 -0.61 -28.00
C TYR A 200 -19.32 0.69 -28.68
N GLY A 201 -19.64 1.71 -27.89
CA GLY A 201 -19.94 3.03 -28.45
C GLY A 201 -18.66 3.73 -28.92
N ARG A 202 -18.75 4.49 -30.01
CA ARG A 202 -17.59 5.24 -30.59
C ARG A 202 -16.81 6.06 -29.58
N HIS A 203 -17.51 6.67 -28.61
CA HIS A 203 -16.96 7.57 -27.61
C HIS A 203 -16.87 6.98 -26.19
N SER A 204 -17.08 5.66 -26.04
CA SER A 204 -17.07 5.00 -24.74
C SER A 204 -15.97 3.97 -24.57
N LEU A 205 -15.51 3.80 -23.33
CA LEU A 205 -14.69 2.66 -22.91
C LEU A 205 -15.54 1.40 -22.70
N LEU A 206 -16.78 1.58 -22.23
CA LEU A 206 -17.66 0.50 -21.83
C LEU A 206 -18.45 -0.06 -23.02
N TRP A 207 -18.72 -1.37 -22.99
CA TRP A 207 -19.59 -2.04 -23.96
C TRP A 207 -21.01 -1.47 -23.93
N THR A 208 -21.73 -1.45 -25.04
CA THR A 208 -23.15 -1.05 -25.10
C THR A 208 -24.03 -2.10 -24.42
N CYS A 209 -25.32 -1.81 -24.27
CA CYS A 209 -26.31 -2.80 -23.86
C CYS A 209 -26.45 -3.97 -24.84
N GLY A 210 -26.25 -3.74 -26.14
CA GLY A 210 -26.22 -4.82 -27.13
C GLY A 210 -25.01 -5.74 -26.93
N GLY A 211 -23.84 -5.16 -26.62
CA GLY A 211 -22.64 -5.90 -26.24
C GLY A 211 -22.81 -6.68 -24.94
N ALA A 212 -23.34 -6.04 -23.89
CA ALA A 212 -23.60 -6.67 -22.61
C ALA A 212 -24.65 -7.79 -22.70
N ALA A 213 -25.69 -7.64 -23.53
CA ALA A 213 -26.66 -8.70 -23.78
C ALA A 213 -26.02 -9.91 -24.47
N ALA A 214 -25.16 -9.70 -25.48
CA ALA A 214 -24.42 -10.78 -26.13
C ALA A 214 -23.45 -11.49 -25.16
N ALA A 215 -22.82 -10.74 -24.25
CA ALA A 215 -22.00 -11.31 -23.18
C ALA A 215 -22.84 -12.11 -22.17
N ALA A 216 -24.00 -11.59 -21.77
CA ALA A 216 -24.93 -12.26 -20.87
C ALA A 216 -25.44 -13.58 -21.44
N GLU A 217 -25.81 -13.63 -22.72
CA GLU A 217 -26.21 -14.88 -23.39
C GLU A 217 -25.12 -15.95 -23.29
N GLN A 218 -23.86 -15.57 -23.52
CA GLN A 218 -22.73 -16.51 -23.42
C GLN A 218 -22.48 -16.96 -21.97
N LEU A 219 -22.62 -16.05 -20.99
CA LEU A 219 -22.47 -16.37 -19.58
C LEU A 219 -23.60 -17.28 -19.07
N LEU A 220 -24.85 -16.99 -19.45
CA LEU A 220 -26.02 -17.79 -19.11
C LEU A 220 -25.97 -19.18 -19.76
N ALA A 221 -25.47 -19.27 -21.00
CA ALA A 221 -25.21 -20.56 -21.63
C ALA A 221 -24.19 -21.40 -20.85
N ALA A 222 -23.12 -20.77 -20.34
CA ALA A 222 -22.13 -21.46 -19.49
C ALA A 222 -22.69 -21.87 -18.12
N LEU A 223 -23.82 -21.31 -17.70
CA LEU A 223 -24.46 -21.65 -16.43
C LEU A 223 -25.30 -22.94 -16.47
N ASP A 224 -25.52 -23.58 -17.63
CA ASP A 224 -26.40 -24.75 -17.82
C ASP A 224 -27.81 -24.56 -17.23
N SER A 225 -28.19 -23.31 -16.99
CA SER A 225 -29.47 -22.93 -16.42
C SER A 225 -30.40 -22.66 -17.60
N ALA A 226 -31.27 -23.63 -17.87
CA ALA A 226 -32.45 -23.60 -18.74
C ALA A 226 -32.45 -22.54 -19.87
N LYS A 227 -32.62 -23.00 -21.12
CA LYS A 227 -33.22 -22.17 -22.17
C LYS A 227 -34.32 -21.31 -21.54
N PRO A 228 -34.32 -19.98 -21.70
CA PRO A 228 -35.29 -19.14 -21.03
C PRO A 228 -36.68 -19.64 -21.43
N ALA A 229 -37.45 -20.11 -20.45
CA ALA A 229 -38.88 -20.30 -20.61
C ALA A 229 -39.49 -18.91 -20.72
N SER A 230 -39.34 -18.23 -21.87
CA SER A 230 -40.00 -16.96 -22.20
C SER A 230 -40.08 -16.00 -21.00
N ALA A 231 -39.02 -15.90 -20.18
CA ALA A 231 -38.99 -14.93 -19.10
C ALA A 231 -38.83 -13.58 -19.79
N ALA A 232 -39.86 -12.74 -19.70
CA ALA A 232 -39.92 -11.44 -20.35
C ALA A 232 -38.58 -10.71 -20.17
N ARG A 233 -38.07 -10.11 -21.26
CA ARG A 233 -36.90 -9.22 -21.19
C ARG A 233 -37.07 -8.28 -19.98
N PRO A 234 -36.01 -8.06 -19.19
CA PRO A 234 -36.05 -7.14 -18.06
C PRO A 234 -36.71 -5.83 -18.49
N THR A 235 -37.73 -5.40 -17.74
CA THR A 235 -38.41 -4.11 -17.95
C THR A 235 -37.57 -2.92 -17.49
N THR A 236 -36.45 -3.18 -16.79
CA THR A 236 -35.51 -2.16 -16.36
C THR A 236 -34.78 -1.59 -17.58
N PRO A 237 -34.93 -0.29 -17.89
CA PRO A 237 -34.27 0.30 -19.03
C PRO A 237 -32.75 0.24 -18.83
N CYS A 238 -32.07 -0.29 -19.84
CA CYS A 238 -30.63 -0.38 -19.85
C CYS A 238 -30.03 1.04 -19.84
N PRO A 239 -28.94 1.31 -19.08
CA PRO A 239 -28.38 2.65 -19.00
C PRO A 239 -28.02 3.19 -20.39
N PRO A 240 -28.22 4.50 -20.67
CA PRO A 240 -27.88 5.08 -21.97
C PRO A 240 -26.40 4.88 -22.30
N ALA A 241 -26.06 4.97 -23.59
CA ALA A 241 -24.68 4.95 -24.05
C ALA A 241 -23.87 6.02 -23.29
N ASP A 242 -22.64 5.66 -22.92
CA ASP A 242 -21.75 6.55 -22.17
C ASP A 242 -20.80 7.22 -23.17
N ASP A 243 -20.23 8.34 -22.78
CA ASP A 243 -19.34 9.20 -23.55
C ASP A 243 -18.10 9.53 -22.70
N ASP A 244 -17.71 8.58 -21.85
CA ASP A 244 -16.61 8.68 -20.89
C ASP A 244 -15.27 8.97 -21.57
N LEU A 245 -14.94 8.34 -22.70
CA LEU A 245 -13.72 8.69 -23.44
C LEU A 245 -13.79 10.08 -24.08
N TYR A 246 -14.96 10.50 -24.56
CA TYR A 246 -15.13 11.83 -25.11
C TYR A 246 -15.07 12.91 -24.03
N ARG A 247 -15.66 12.67 -22.86
CA ARG A 247 -15.51 13.55 -21.69
C ARG A 247 -14.05 13.63 -21.25
N LEU A 248 -13.36 12.50 -21.13
CA LEU A 248 -11.93 12.46 -20.80
C LEU A 248 -11.11 13.25 -21.82
N LEU A 249 -11.38 13.09 -23.11
CA LEU A 249 -10.76 13.85 -24.19
C LEU A 249 -10.99 15.36 -24.03
N LEU A 250 -12.20 15.77 -23.64
CA LEU A 250 -12.53 17.16 -23.30
C LEU A 250 -11.97 17.64 -21.95
N GLY A 251 -11.16 16.83 -21.26
CA GLY A 251 -10.61 17.15 -19.94
C GLY A 251 -11.65 17.17 -18.82
N GLN A 252 -12.80 16.53 -19.04
CA GLN A 252 -13.88 16.36 -18.07
C GLN A 252 -13.75 15.02 -17.36
N GLN A 253 -14.18 14.97 -16.11
CA GLN A 253 -14.24 13.72 -15.35
C GLN A 253 -15.38 12.83 -15.89
N PRO A 254 -15.21 11.50 -15.89
CA PRO A 254 -16.31 10.56 -16.08
C PRO A 254 -17.42 10.82 -15.07
N ARG A 255 -18.68 10.54 -15.42
CA ARG A 255 -19.80 10.68 -14.47
C ARG A 255 -19.61 9.70 -13.32
N GLU A 256 -19.76 10.21 -12.09
CA GLU A 256 -19.76 9.39 -10.88
C GLU A 256 -20.97 8.44 -10.93
N LYS A 257 -20.70 7.13 -10.84
CA LYS A 257 -21.75 6.09 -10.88
C LYS A 257 -22.05 5.66 -9.45
N ALA A 258 -23.33 5.48 -9.14
CA ALA A 258 -23.76 4.95 -7.86
C ALA A 258 -23.10 3.58 -7.61
N PRO A 259 -22.64 3.30 -6.38
CA PRO A 259 -22.01 2.03 -6.06
C PRO A 259 -22.98 0.87 -6.21
N LEU A 260 -22.47 -0.27 -6.71
CA LEU A 260 -23.23 -1.49 -6.96
C LEU A 260 -23.47 -2.35 -5.70
N ALA A 261 -22.92 -1.96 -4.55
CA ALA A 261 -22.88 -2.79 -3.36
C ALA A 261 -24.26 -3.00 -2.73
N GLY A 262 -24.63 -4.26 -2.51
CA GLY A 262 -25.85 -4.66 -1.82
C GLY A 262 -26.45 -5.98 -2.32
N PRO A 263 -27.48 -6.51 -1.63
CA PRO A 263 -28.26 -7.63 -2.13
C PRO A 263 -29.07 -7.19 -3.35
N ALA A 264 -28.85 -7.83 -4.49
CA ALA A 264 -29.64 -7.64 -5.69
C ALA A 264 -30.50 -8.89 -5.92
N ALA A 265 -31.75 -8.87 -5.47
CA ALA A 265 -32.75 -9.86 -5.85
C ALA A 265 -33.63 -9.26 -6.96
N GLY A 266 -33.67 -9.92 -8.13
CA GLY A 266 -34.66 -9.58 -9.15
C GLY A 266 -36.05 -10.08 -8.72
N PRO A 267 -37.16 -9.36 -9.00
CA PRO A 267 -38.51 -9.73 -8.57
C PRO A 267 -39.07 -11.05 -9.16
N HIS A 268 -38.29 -11.80 -9.95
CA HIS A 268 -38.76 -12.96 -10.72
C HIS A 268 -37.85 -14.20 -10.67
N ALA A 269 -36.82 -14.24 -9.83
CA ALA A 269 -35.94 -15.41 -9.76
C ALA A 269 -36.48 -16.47 -8.79
N VAL A 270 -37.35 -17.35 -9.28
CA VAL A 270 -37.99 -18.38 -8.43
C VAL A 270 -37.17 -19.70 -8.40
N THR A 271 -36.15 -19.92 -9.25
CA THR A 271 -35.45 -21.23 -9.39
C THR A 271 -33.94 -21.23 -9.77
N GLY A 272 -33.20 -20.12 -9.62
CA GLY A 272 -31.75 -20.02 -9.96
C GLY A 272 -30.76 -20.29 -8.80
N PRO A 273 -29.43 -20.39 -9.02
CA PRO A 273 -28.45 -20.52 -7.93
C PRO A 273 -28.32 -19.23 -7.10
N VAL A 274 -27.82 -19.35 -5.87
CA VAL A 274 -27.38 -18.20 -5.06
C VAL A 274 -25.95 -17.83 -5.44
N ALA A 275 -25.72 -16.60 -5.90
CA ALA A 275 -24.44 -16.16 -6.45
C ALA A 275 -23.76 -15.06 -5.62
N VAL A 276 -22.43 -15.12 -5.55
CA VAL A 276 -21.57 -13.97 -5.24
C VAL A 276 -20.93 -13.52 -6.54
N VAL A 277 -21.06 -12.24 -6.88
CA VAL A 277 -20.52 -11.65 -8.11
C VAL A 277 -19.52 -10.56 -7.74
N TYR A 278 -18.27 -10.77 -8.10
CA TYR A 278 -17.18 -9.82 -7.94
C TYR A 278 -16.87 -9.22 -9.32
N GLY A 279 -16.88 -7.90 -9.44
CA GLY A 279 -16.63 -7.26 -10.73
C GLY A 279 -16.38 -5.76 -10.66
N ASP A 280 -15.95 -5.19 -11.78
CA ASP A 280 -15.63 -3.78 -11.91
C ASP A 280 -16.82 -2.98 -12.53
N HIS A 281 -16.53 -1.81 -13.10
CA HIS A 281 -17.56 -0.99 -13.74
C HIS A 281 -18.24 -1.64 -14.96
N CYS A 282 -17.65 -2.64 -15.60
CA CYS A 282 -18.24 -3.41 -16.69
C CYS A 282 -19.48 -4.20 -16.23
N LEU A 283 -19.49 -4.66 -14.98
CA LEU A 283 -20.60 -5.39 -14.37
C LEU A 283 -21.92 -4.60 -14.41
N ASN A 284 -21.89 -3.27 -14.29
CA ASN A 284 -23.09 -2.41 -14.30
C ASN A 284 -24.04 -2.66 -15.48
N ARG A 285 -23.47 -2.88 -16.67
CA ARG A 285 -24.28 -3.09 -17.90
C ARG A 285 -24.66 -4.55 -18.09
N LEU A 286 -24.00 -5.47 -17.38
CA LEU A 286 -24.31 -6.90 -17.41
C LEU A 286 -25.48 -7.24 -16.49
N LEU A 287 -25.55 -6.63 -15.30
CA LEU A 287 -26.55 -6.93 -14.26
C LEU A 287 -27.99 -6.98 -14.77
N PRO A 288 -28.50 -6.02 -15.58
CA PRO A 288 -29.87 -6.08 -16.07
C PRO A 288 -30.18 -7.39 -16.82
N PHE A 289 -29.19 -7.98 -17.48
CA PHE A 289 -29.37 -9.16 -18.33
C PHE A 289 -29.11 -10.49 -17.61
N ILE A 290 -28.52 -10.48 -16.40
CA ILE A 290 -28.14 -11.73 -15.70
C ILE A 290 -28.88 -11.92 -14.38
N THR A 291 -29.39 -10.86 -13.74
CA THR A 291 -30.01 -10.93 -12.41
C THR A 291 -31.19 -11.89 -12.34
N HIS A 292 -31.98 -12.02 -13.41
CA HIS A 292 -33.12 -12.94 -13.48
C HIS A 292 -32.73 -14.42 -13.40
N ALA A 293 -31.46 -14.76 -13.62
CA ALA A 293 -30.97 -16.14 -13.59
C ALA A 293 -30.59 -16.62 -12.18
N PHE A 294 -30.61 -15.76 -11.15
CA PHE A 294 -30.11 -16.07 -9.81
C PHE A 294 -31.19 -15.87 -8.75
N ASN A 295 -31.41 -16.87 -7.88
CA ASN A 295 -32.36 -16.78 -6.77
C ASN A 295 -31.99 -15.65 -5.79
N ALA A 296 -30.68 -15.48 -5.53
CA ALA A 296 -30.15 -14.34 -4.81
C ALA A 296 -28.75 -14.00 -5.32
N MET A 297 -28.39 -12.73 -5.29
CA MET A 297 -27.07 -12.24 -5.71
C MET A 297 -26.50 -11.26 -4.69
N THR A 298 -25.26 -11.51 -4.28
CA THR A 298 -24.44 -10.56 -3.51
C THR A 298 -23.37 -9.98 -4.43
N ILE A 299 -23.29 -8.65 -4.53
CA ILE A 299 -22.34 -7.97 -5.41
C ILE A 299 -21.19 -7.38 -4.59
N ILE A 300 -19.95 -7.72 -4.97
CA ILE A 300 -18.72 -7.14 -4.44
C ILE A 300 -18.12 -6.24 -5.54
N ASP A 301 -18.03 -4.94 -5.24
CA ASP A 301 -17.51 -3.94 -6.16
C ASP A 301 -15.98 -3.89 -6.05
N ALA A 302 -15.29 -4.39 -7.09
CA ALA A 302 -13.83 -4.46 -7.16
C ALA A 302 -13.15 -3.08 -7.05
N THR A 303 -13.89 -1.98 -7.27
CA THR A 303 -13.35 -0.62 -7.10
C THR A 303 -13.32 -0.15 -5.65
N ARG A 304 -14.05 -0.83 -4.76
CA ARG A 304 -14.06 -0.60 -3.31
C ARG A 304 -13.28 -1.66 -2.55
N GLU A 305 -13.30 -2.88 -3.07
CA GLU A 305 -12.56 -4.01 -2.54
C GLU A 305 -11.67 -4.57 -3.66
N PRO A 306 -10.44 -4.05 -3.82
CA PRO A 306 -9.57 -4.42 -4.95
C PRO A 306 -8.99 -5.84 -4.85
N THR A 307 -9.08 -6.47 -3.69
CA THR A 307 -8.53 -7.78 -3.40
C THR A 307 -9.63 -8.84 -3.41
N PHE A 308 -9.53 -9.80 -4.32
CA PHE A 308 -10.37 -10.99 -4.32
C PHE A 308 -9.82 -11.99 -3.29
N GLY A 309 -10.52 -12.17 -2.18
CA GLY A 309 -10.07 -13.00 -1.06
C GLY A 309 -11.23 -13.60 -0.26
N GLN A 310 -11.16 -13.49 1.07
CA GLN A 310 -12.10 -14.15 1.99
C GLN A 310 -13.58 -13.76 1.81
N ASN A 311 -13.87 -12.52 1.43
CA ASN A 311 -15.25 -12.00 1.38
C ASN A 311 -16.11 -12.71 0.32
N VAL A 312 -15.50 -13.29 -0.71
CA VAL A 312 -16.24 -14.08 -1.73
C VAL A 312 -16.75 -15.41 -1.17
N MET A 313 -16.19 -15.84 -0.04
CA MET A 313 -16.61 -17.04 0.68
C MET A 313 -17.68 -16.76 1.75
N ALA A 314 -18.01 -15.50 1.99
CA ALA A 314 -19.06 -15.09 2.93
C ALA A 314 -20.45 -15.56 2.45
N GLY A 315 -21.28 -16.02 3.38
CA GLY A 315 -22.64 -16.50 3.10
C GLY A 315 -22.72 -17.89 2.45
N ASN A 316 -23.96 -18.34 2.21
CA ASN A 316 -24.27 -19.61 1.54
C ASN A 316 -24.58 -19.36 0.06
N SER A 317 -23.53 -19.31 -0.78
CA SER A 317 -23.66 -19.26 -2.23
C SER A 317 -23.35 -20.61 -2.87
N ASP A 318 -24.01 -20.87 -4.00
CA ASP A 318 -23.79 -22.03 -4.87
C ASP A 318 -22.79 -21.70 -5.99
N LEU A 319 -22.62 -20.42 -6.31
CA LEU A 319 -21.83 -19.93 -7.43
C LEU A 319 -21.03 -18.68 -7.05
N VAL A 320 -19.79 -18.61 -7.52
CA VAL A 320 -18.98 -17.39 -7.53
C VAL A 320 -18.69 -17.00 -8.99
N VAL A 321 -18.99 -15.75 -9.33
CA VAL A 321 -18.68 -15.16 -10.63
C VAL A 321 -17.64 -14.06 -10.44
N LEU A 322 -16.51 -14.19 -11.12
CA LEU A 322 -15.46 -13.18 -11.20
C LEU A 322 -15.49 -12.52 -12.58
N GLU A 323 -15.75 -11.23 -12.61
CA GLU A 323 -15.74 -10.39 -13.80
C GLU A 323 -14.57 -9.40 -13.70
N SER A 324 -13.86 -9.22 -14.81
CA SER A 324 -12.80 -8.21 -14.92
C SER A 324 -12.75 -7.65 -16.33
N GLY A 325 -12.65 -6.32 -16.46
CA GLY A 325 -12.23 -5.70 -17.70
C GLY A 325 -10.79 -6.08 -18.09
N GLU A 326 -10.50 -6.11 -19.39
CA GLU A 326 -9.14 -6.36 -19.92
C GLU A 326 -8.08 -5.47 -19.25
N THR A 327 -8.41 -4.19 -19.01
CA THR A 327 -7.51 -3.19 -18.40
C THR A 327 -7.36 -3.31 -16.88
N GLY A 328 -8.21 -4.10 -16.22
CA GLY A 328 -8.13 -4.36 -14.78
C GLY A 328 -7.47 -5.70 -14.45
N LEU A 329 -7.18 -6.52 -15.45
CA LEU A 329 -6.77 -7.91 -15.27
C LEU A 329 -5.36 -8.06 -14.69
N ASP A 330 -4.46 -7.13 -15.01
CA ASP A 330 -3.12 -7.03 -14.43
C ASP A 330 -3.13 -6.54 -12.97
N ARG A 331 -4.15 -5.74 -12.61
CA ARG A 331 -4.40 -5.22 -11.26
C ARG A 331 -5.30 -6.13 -10.41
N LEU A 332 -5.82 -7.22 -10.98
CA LEU A 332 -6.67 -8.16 -10.26
C LEU A 332 -5.84 -8.94 -9.25
N HIS A 333 -6.00 -8.60 -7.97
CA HIS A 333 -5.26 -9.22 -6.88
C HIS A 333 -6.05 -10.38 -6.28
N LEU A 334 -5.47 -11.58 -6.38
CA LEU A 334 -6.02 -12.82 -5.83
C LEU A 334 -5.26 -13.16 -4.55
N ASP A 335 -5.88 -12.98 -3.38
CA ASP A 335 -5.32 -13.40 -2.10
C ASP A 335 -5.65 -14.88 -1.85
N LEU A 336 -4.74 -15.75 -2.28
CA LEU A 336 -4.92 -17.20 -2.20
C LEU A 336 -4.94 -17.69 -0.77
N GLU A 337 -4.17 -17.06 0.11
CA GLU A 337 -4.05 -17.45 1.51
C GLU A 337 -5.35 -17.13 2.27
N ALA A 338 -5.86 -15.90 2.16
CA ALA A 338 -7.12 -15.51 2.78
C ALA A 338 -8.30 -16.35 2.24
N LEU A 339 -8.29 -16.63 0.92
CA LEU A 339 -9.28 -17.50 0.31
C LEU A 339 -9.17 -18.94 0.83
N TYR A 340 -7.97 -19.50 0.91
CA TYR A 340 -7.72 -20.84 1.45
C TYR A 340 -8.16 -20.94 2.91
N ALA A 341 -7.80 -19.97 3.75
CA ALA A 341 -8.21 -19.92 5.15
C ALA A 341 -9.74 -19.98 5.29
N ALA A 342 -10.47 -19.18 4.50
CA ALA A 342 -11.93 -19.16 4.50
C ALA A 342 -12.57 -20.43 3.91
N ALA A 343 -11.96 -21.04 2.89
CA ALA A 343 -12.52 -22.17 2.16
C ALA A 343 -12.15 -23.54 2.77
N SER A 344 -10.97 -23.66 3.39
CA SER A 344 -10.39 -24.92 3.86
C SER A 344 -11.31 -25.77 4.76
N PRO A 345 -12.12 -25.20 5.68
CA PRO A 345 -13.01 -26.02 6.52
C PRO A 345 -14.12 -26.73 5.74
N ARG A 346 -14.36 -26.34 4.48
CA ARG A 346 -15.45 -26.84 3.63
C ARG A 346 -14.95 -27.64 2.42
N MET A 347 -13.65 -27.67 2.17
CA MET A 347 -13.09 -28.34 0.99
C MET A 347 -13.27 -29.86 1.05
N ARG A 348 -13.60 -30.47 -0.10
CA ARG A 348 -13.73 -31.91 -0.31
C ARG A 348 -12.91 -32.32 -1.53
N GLY A 349 -12.45 -33.58 -1.56
CA GLY A 349 -11.65 -34.11 -2.69
C GLY A 349 -10.23 -33.52 -2.77
N VAL A 350 -9.73 -32.99 -1.65
CA VAL A 350 -8.37 -32.48 -1.51
C VAL A 350 -7.58 -33.44 -0.63
N VAL A 351 -6.46 -33.94 -1.14
CA VAL A 351 -5.52 -34.77 -0.36
C VAL A 351 -4.32 -33.90 -0.02
N ALA A 352 -4.00 -33.81 1.27
CA ALA A 352 -2.78 -33.20 1.76
C ALA A 352 -1.75 -34.30 2.04
N ARG A 353 -0.55 -34.17 1.49
CA ARG A 353 0.59 -35.05 1.76
C ARG A 353 1.74 -34.22 2.32
N ASP A 354 2.28 -34.62 3.45
CA ASP A 354 3.45 -33.97 4.03
C ASP A 354 4.68 -34.20 3.16
N LEU A 355 5.47 -33.14 2.95
CA LEU A 355 6.75 -33.22 2.27
C LEU A 355 7.85 -33.55 3.27
N ALA A 356 8.76 -34.45 2.87
CA ALA A 356 9.87 -34.94 3.67
C ALA A 356 10.90 -33.80 3.89
N MET A 357 10.78 -33.08 5.01
CA MET A 357 11.66 -31.96 5.36
C MET A 357 13.11 -32.40 5.61
N ASP A 358 13.33 -33.65 5.98
CA ASP A 358 14.63 -34.30 6.12
C ASP A 358 15.39 -34.50 4.81
N GLN A 359 14.67 -34.44 3.68
CA GLN A 359 15.25 -34.47 2.34
C GLN A 359 15.47 -33.06 1.75
N ALA A 360 15.18 -32.00 2.52
CA ALA A 360 15.52 -30.64 2.10
C ALA A 360 17.04 -30.48 2.01
N SER A 361 17.51 -29.69 1.05
CA SER A 361 18.94 -29.43 0.89
C SER A 361 19.24 -27.95 0.64
N PRO A 362 20.37 -27.43 1.16
CA PRO A 362 20.79 -26.08 0.88
C PRO A 362 21.14 -25.94 -0.62
N VAL A 363 20.78 -24.81 -1.23
CA VAL A 363 21.12 -24.48 -2.61
C VAL A 363 22.25 -23.45 -2.62
N THR A 364 22.05 -22.33 -1.91
CA THR A 364 23.04 -21.27 -1.75
C THR A 364 22.95 -20.66 -0.36
N GLN A 365 24.10 -20.39 0.27
CA GLN A 365 24.26 -19.58 1.48
C GLN A 365 23.23 -19.82 2.61
N CYS A 366 22.85 -21.08 2.82
CA CYS A 366 22.06 -21.49 3.98
C CYS A 366 22.56 -22.83 4.54
N ALA A 367 22.24 -23.08 5.80
CA ALA A 367 22.38 -24.38 6.46
C ALA A 367 21.02 -24.80 7.01
N LEU A 368 20.77 -26.12 7.03
CA LEU A 368 19.48 -26.70 7.34
C LEU A 368 19.63 -27.71 8.47
N ASP A 369 18.77 -27.59 9.47
CA ASP A 369 18.73 -28.48 10.62
C ASP A 369 17.29 -28.97 10.84
N VAL A 370 17.07 -30.28 10.81
CA VAL A 370 15.75 -30.87 11.05
C VAL A 370 15.53 -30.95 12.56
N THR A 371 14.48 -30.31 13.05
CA THR A 371 14.13 -30.28 14.47
C THR A 371 12.73 -30.84 14.69
N PRO A 372 12.33 -31.18 15.93
CA PRO A 372 10.95 -31.55 16.24
C PRO A 372 9.91 -30.47 15.87
N GLY A 373 10.33 -29.20 15.79
CA GLY A 373 9.49 -28.05 15.41
C GLY A 373 9.47 -27.75 13.90
N GLY A 374 10.13 -28.57 13.07
CA GLY A 374 10.24 -28.39 11.62
C GLY A 374 11.67 -28.14 11.14
N LEU A 375 11.81 -27.62 9.92
CA LEU A 375 13.10 -27.32 9.31
C LEU A 375 13.61 -25.96 9.78
N GLN A 376 14.67 -25.95 10.59
CA GLN A 376 15.40 -24.74 10.95
C GLN A 376 16.35 -24.36 9.82
N ILE A 377 16.30 -23.09 9.41
CA ILE A 377 17.02 -22.57 8.25
C ILE A 377 17.90 -21.42 8.72
N ARG A 378 19.20 -21.66 8.78
CA ARG A 378 20.22 -20.62 8.98
C ARG A 378 20.48 -19.96 7.63
N SER A 379 20.11 -18.69 7.49
CA SER A 379 20.12 -17.94 6.22
C SER A 379 21.08 -16.75 6.29
N SER A 380 21.84 -16.51 5.22
CA SER A 380 22.64 -15.29 5.03
C SER A 380 21.84 -14.09 4.50
N GLY A 381 20.53 -14.24 4.26
CA GLY A 381 19.65 -13.20 3.71
C GLY A 381 19.30 -13.42 2.24
N GLU A 382 19.32 -12.35 1.44
CA GLU A 382 18.77 -12.32 0.07
C GLU A 382 19.28 -13.41 -0.88
N ALA A 383 20.55 -13.83 -0.74
CA ALA A 383 21.15 -14.87 -1.58
C ALA A 383 20.99 -16.30 -1.02
N ALA A 384 20.35 -16.46 0.13
CA ALA A 384 20.17 -17.75 0.78
C ALA A 384 18.95 -18.51 0.21
N PHE A 385 19.16 -19.65 -0.44
CA PHE A 385 18.09 -20.50 -0.94
C PHE A 385 18.31 -21.94 -0.50
N PHE A 386 17.23 -22.61 -0.13
CA PHE A 386 17.17 -24.06 0.02
C PHE A 386 16.13 -24.64 -0.93
N ARG A 387 16.17 -25.95 -1.13
CA ARG A 387 15.16 -26.66 -1.91
C ARG A 387 14.48 -27.73 -1.07
N LEU A 388 13.18 -27.89 -1.32
CA LEU A 388 12.44 -29.06 -0.88
C LEU A 388 12.58 -30.19 -1.92
N PRO A 389 12.25 -31.45 -1.56
CA PRO A 389 12.18 -32.54 -2.53
C PRO A 389 11.32 -32.16 -3.72
N SER A 390 11.74 -32.57 -4.92
CA SER A 390 10.93 -32.38 -6.12
C SER A 390 9.58 -33.07 -5.97
N VAL A 391 8.54 -32.40 -6.44
CA VAL A 391 7.15 -32.89 -6.38
C VAL A 391 6.55 -32.91 -7.78
N ASP A 392 5.53 -33.74 -7.98
CA ASP A 392 4.74 -33.69 -9.20
C ASP A 392 4.09 -32.30 -9.33
N GLY A 393 4.20 -31.68 -10.51
CA GLY A 393 3.45 -30.46 -10.80
C GLY A 393 1.98 -30.73 -11.08
N SER A 394 1.26 -29.70 -11.55
CA SER A 394 -0.14 -29.84 -11.95
C SER A 394 -0.26 -30.64 -13.25
N THR A 395 -1.38 -31.35 -13.41
CA THR A 395 -1.74 -32.07 -14.64
C THR A 395 -3.16 -31.69 -15.04
N PRO A 396 -3.62 -32.01 -16.26
CA PRO A 396 -5.01 -31.76 -16.65
C PRO A 396 -6.06 -32.40 -15.71
N GLY A 397 -5.73 -33.52 -15.06
CA GLY A 397 -6.63 -34.23 -14.15
C GLY A 397 -6.47 -33.90 -12.67
N VAL A 398 -5.30 -33.39 -12.26
CA VAL A 398 -4.99 -33.11 -10.85
C VAL A 398 -4.26 -31.77 -10.75
N PHE A 399 -4.89 -30.80 -10.11
CA PHE A 399 -4.24 -29.53 -9.81
C PHE A 399 -3.52 -29.62 -8.47
N ARG A 400 -2.31 -29.07 -8.38
CA ARG A 400 -1.48 -29.18 -7.18
C ARG A 400 -0.99 -27.84 -6.70
N MET A 401 -0.86 -27.72 -5.38
CA MET A 401 -0.31 -26.56 -4.69
C MET A 401 0.58 -27.04 -3.56
N VAL A 402 1.62 -26.28 -3.22
CA VAL A 402 2.37 -26.46 -1.98
C VAL A 402 1.92 -25.42 -0.97
N LYS A 403 1.62 -25.87 0.25
CA LYS A 403 1.34 -25.02 1.39
C LYS A 403 2.55 -25.06 2.32
N LEU A 404 3.17 -23.90 2.52
CA LEU A 404 4.30 -23.72 3.44
C LEU A 404 3.80 -23.02 4.70
N THR A 405 4.03 -23.61 5.88
CA THR A 405 3.57 -23.07 7.17
C THR A 405 4.75 -22.61 7.99
N PHE A 406 4.67 -21.37 8.48
CA PHE A 406 5.71 -20.71 9.27
C PHE A 406 5.17 -20.30 10.65
N PRO A 407 6.05 -20.09 11.64
CA PRO A 407 5.62 -19.65 12.96
C PRO A 407 5.03 -18.22 12.89
N PRO A 408 4.12 -17.84 13.82
CA PRO A 408 3.56 -16.48 13.89
C PRO A 408 4.61 -15.37 14.06
N THR A 409 5.81 -15.74 14.51
CA THR A 409 6.96 -14.83 14.74
C THR A 409 7.89 -14.74 13.53
N HIS A 410 7.54 -15.34 12.39
CA HIS A 410 8.36 -15.25 11.18
C HIS A 410 8.47 -13.79 10.71
N GLN A 411 9.69 -13.34 10.41
CA GLN A 411 9.96 -11.96 9.97
C GLN A 411 10.53 -11.91 8.56
N GLY A 412 10.00 -10.98 7.76
CA GLY A 412 10.48 -10.68 6.42
C GLY A 412 9.66 -11.31 5.29
N THR A 413 10.13 -11.09 4.07
CA THR A 413 9.45 -11.54 2.85
C THR A 413 10.04 -12.86 2.38
N ILE A 414 9.20 -13.90 2.38
CA ILE A 414 9.51 -15.20 1.80
C ILE A 414 9.47 -15.08 0.29
N THR A 415 10.44 -15.70 -0.37
CA THR A 415 10.52 -15.74 -1.82
C THR A 415 10.60 -17.19 -2.28
N VAL A 416 9.70 -17.60 -3.17
CA VAL A 416 9.64 -18.94 -3.74
C VAL A 416 9.77 -18.86 -5.25
N ARG A 417 10.66 -19.67 -5.81
CA ARG A 417 10.74 -19.92 -7.25
C ARG A 417 10.53 -21.40 -7.53
N THR A 418 9.76 -21.70 -8.56
CA THR A 418 9.58 -23.06 -9.07
C THR A 418 10.50 -23.30 -10.27
N LEU A 419 11.12 -24.46 -10.37
CA LEU A 419 11.87 -24.88 -11.56
C LEU A 419 11.12 -26.03 -12.26
N PRO A 420 10.87 -25.94 -13.59
CA PRO A 420 11.23 -24.83 -14.49
C PRO A 420 10.47 -23.53 -14.18
N ASP A 421 11.15 -22.37 -14.31
CA ASP A 421 10.55 -21.06 -14.01
C ASP A 421 9.61 -20.60 -15.12
N ARG A 422 8.34 -20.97 -14.99
CA ARG A 422 7.27 -20.62 -15.93
C ARG A 422 6.30 -19.56 -15.43
N ALA A 423 6.27 -19.32 -14.11
CA ALA A 423 5.30 -18.48 -13.43
C ALA A 423 5.93 -17.27 -12.71
N GLY A 424 7.25 -17.15 -12.72
CA GLY A 424 7.95 -16.10 -12.01
C GLY A 424 8.05 -16.36 -10.52
N TRP A 425 8.55 -15.37 -9.81
CA TRP A 425 8.83 -15.48 -8.39
C TRP A 425 7.59 -15.15 -7.58
N THR A 426 7.29 -15.97 -6.58
CA THR A 426 6.27 -15.68 -5.58
C THR A 426 6.93 -15.00 -4.40
N HIS A 427 6.49 -13.79 -4.07
CA HIS A 427 6.96 -13.04 -2.91
C HIS A 427 5.80 -12.81 -1.95
N ARG A 428 5.99 -13.11 -0.67
CA ARG A 428 4.99 -12.85 0.37
C ARG A 428 5.67 -12.50 1.69
N ALA A 429 5.32 -11.36 2.28
CA ALA A 429 5.51 -11.20 3.72
C ALA A 429 4.30 -11.80 4.42
N LEU A 430 4.56 -12.66 5.39
CA LEU A 430 3.52 -13.18 6.25
C LEU A 430 3.11 -12.10 7.26
N ASN A 431 1.86 -12.16 7.68
CA ASN A 431 1.32 -11.29 8.72
C ASN A 431 0.73 -12.16 9.84
N ARG A 432 0.29 -11.54 10.94
CA ARG A 432 -0.16 -12.29 12.12
C ARG A 432 -1.33 -13.25 11.84
N GLU A 433 -2.18 -12.89 10.88
CA GLU A 433 -3.36 -13.68 10.51
C GLU A 433 -3.04 -14.80 9.51
N THR A 434 -2.00 -14.61 8.69
CA THR A 434 -1.66 -15.47 7.57
C THR A 434 -0.35 -16.20 7.81
N ARG A 435 -0.42 -17.36 8.47
CA ARG A 435 0.75 -18.20 8.81
C ARG A 435 1.28 -19.08 7.67
N HIS A 436 0.55 -19.14 6.56
CA HIS A 436 0.86 -20.06 5.48
C HIS A 436 0.95 -19.33 4.14
N LEU A 437 1.86 -19.81 3.29
CA LEU A 437 2.02 -19.38 1.91
C LEU A 437 1.50 -20.48 0.99
N ILE A 438 0.59 -20.13 0.08
CA ILE A 438 0.05 -21.03 -0.93
C ILE A 438 0.80 -20.81 -2.25
N VAL A 439 1.48 -21.85 -2.71
CA VAL A 439 2.27 -21.84 -3.96
C VAL A 439 1.61 -22.79 -4.96
N PRO A 440 0.80 -22.29 -5.90
CA PRO A 440 0.29 -23.09 -7.01
C PRO A 440 1.44 -23.68 -7.84
N LEU A 441 1.36 -24.96 -8.21
CA LEU A 441 2.42 -25.64 -8.96
C LEU A 441 2.16 -25.61 -10.47
N PRO A 442 3.17 -25.30 -11.31
CA PRO A 442 3.03 -25.27 -12.76
C PRO A 442 2.66 -26.63 -13.34
N PHE A 443 2.14 -26.64 -14.57
CA PHE A 443 1.79 -27.87 -15.28
C PHE A 443 3.03 -28.53 -15.90
N ASP A 444 3.74 -29.32 -15.08
CA ASP A 444 4.97 -30.04 -15.44
C ASP A 444 5.07 -31.34 -14.62
N ASP A 445 5.78 -32.34 -15.15
CA ASP A 445 5.88 -33.67 -14.53
C ASP A 445 6.67 -33.67 -13.22
N SER A 446 7.62 -32.75 -13.07
CA SER A 446 8.43 -32.58 -11.87
C SER A 446 8.73 -31.10 -11.65
N VAL A 447 8.50 -30.64 -10.43
CA VAL A 447 8.68 -29.26 -10.00
C VAL A 447 9.59 -29.24 -8.79
N GLU A 448 10.69 -28.49 -8.88
CA GLU A 448 11.54 -28.16 -7.74
C GLU A 448 11.12 -26.81 -7.16
N LEU A 449 11.00 -26.73 -5.83
CA LEU A 449 10.76 -25.47 -5.12
C LEU A 449 12.06 -25.01 -4.49
N GLN A 450 12.54 -23.83 -4.89
CA GLN A 450 13.62 -23.15 -4.20
C GLN A 450 13.06 -21.97 -3.40
N ILE A 451 13.39 -21.94 -2.12
CA ILE A 451 12.78 -21.06 -1.13
C ILE A 451 13.89 -20.26 -0.47
N ASN A 452 13.73 -18.94 -0.50
CA ASN A 452 14.44 -18.01 0.36
C ASN A 452 13.50 -17.68 1.54
N PRO A 453 13.89 -18.01 2.79
CA PRO A 453 13.01 -17.81 3.94
C PRO A 453 12.86 -16.33 4.28
N SER A 454 13.86 -15.49 3.98
CA SER A 454 13.83 -14.05 4.21
C SER A 454 14.99 -13.39 3.49
N ARG A 455 14.82 -12.13 3.10
CA ARG A 455 15.90 -11.28 2.58
C ARG A 455 16.91 -10.86 3.64
N HIS A 456 16.60 -11.07 4.92
CA HIS A 456 17.50 -10.77 6.03
C HIS A 456 18.25 -12.00 6.52
N PRO A 457 19.53 -11.85 6.92
CA PRO A 457 20.23 -12.90 7.64
C PRO A 457 19.47 -13.25 8.91
N GLY A 458 19.43 -14.53 9.27
CA GLY A 458 18.67 -14.98 10.44
C GLY A 458 18.54 -16.49 10.54
N VAL A 459 17.90 -16.92 11.62
CA VAL A 459 17.46 -18.29 11.82
C VAL A 459 15.94 -18.32 11.66
N PHE A 460 15.46 -19.06 10.67
CA PHE A 460 14.05 -19.18 10.35
C PHE A 460 13.57 -20.60 10.57
N THR A 461 12.26 -20.79 10.65
CA THR A 461 11.67 -22.12 10.81
C THR A 461 10.54 -22.28 9.81
N LEU A 462 10.61 -23.35 9.02
CA LEU A 462 9.49 -23.86 8.26
C LEU A 462 8.87 -25.00 9.09
N GLU A 463 7.72 -24.73 9.72
CA GLU A 463 7.06 -25.68 10.61
C GLU A 463 6.53 -26.89 9.83
N LYS A 464 6.00 -26.64 8.63
CA LYS A 464 5.37 -27.67 7.80
C LYS A 464 5.39 -27.32 6.32
N ALA A 465 5.56 -28.32 5.47
CA ALA A 465 5.31 -28.22 4.03
C ALA A 465 4.38 -29.35 3.56
N GLU A 466 3.30 -28.99 2.87
CA GLU A 466 2.25 -29.93 2.45
C GLU A 466 1.99 -29.79 0.93
N LEU A 467 1.96 -30.91 0.21
CA LEU A 467 1.46 -30.98 -1.16
C LEU A 467 -0.06 -31.20 -1.12
N LEU A 468 -0.80 -30.19 -1.56
CA LEU A 468 -2.26 -30.23 -1.72
C LEU A 468 -2.60 -30.66 -3.14
N SER A 469 -3.29 -31.79 -3.28
CA SER A 469 -3.74 -32.33 -4.57
C SER A 469 -5.26 -32.30 -4.68
N PHE A 470 -5.76 -31.63 -5.71
CA PHE A 470 -7.19 -31.46 -5.99
C PHE A 470 -7.62 -32.42 -7.11
N TYR A 471 -8.38 -33.45 -6.75
CA TYR A 471 -8.78 -34.52 -7.68
C TYR A 471 -10.19 -34.33 -8.27
N GLY A 472 -10.89 -33.25 -7.93
CA GLY A 472 -12.28 -33.05 -8.35
C GLY A 472 -13.25 -34.00 -7.63
N LYS A 473 -14.31 -34.45 -8.32
CA LYS A 473 -15.43 -35.22 -7.72
C LYS A 473 -15.07 -36.64 -7.25
N HIS A 474 -13.90 -37.16 -7.61
CA HIS A 474 -13.46 -38.50 -7.22
C HIS A 474 -11.97 -38.50 -6.85
N PRO A 475 -11.60 -38.63 -5.57
CA PRO A 475 -10.22 -38.93 -5.21
C PRO A 475 -9.87 -40.35 -5.70
N PRO A 476 -8.67 -40.60 -6.24
CA PRO A 476 -8.19 -41.96 -6.44
C PRO A 476 -8.06 -42.65 -5.07
N PRO A 477 -8.21 -43.99 -5.01
CA PRO A 477 -7.93 -44.72 -3.78
C PRO A 477 -6.50 -44.44 -3.31
N ALA A 478 -6.32 -44.31 -2.00
CA ALA A 478 -5.01 -44.08 -1.40
C ALA A 478 -4.01 -45.13 -1.92
N PRO A 479 -2.76 -44.75 -2.26
CA PRO A 479 -1.75 -45.73 -2.60
C PRO A 479 -1.56 -46.68 -1.42
N ALA A 480 -1.50 -47.98 -1.70
CA ALA A 480 -1.21 -48.99 -0.71
C ALA A 480 0.14 -48.66 -0.05
N VAL A 481 0.16 -48.67 1.28
CA VAL A 481 1.38 -48.70 2.07
C VAL A 481 2.23 -49.87 1.56
N PRO A 482 3.51 -49.70 1.21
CA PRO A 482 4.35 -50.83 0.87
C PRO A 482 4.38 -51.76 2.09
N GLU A 483 3.91 -53.00 1.93
CA GLU A 483 4.09 -54.03 2.95
C GLU A 483 5.58 -54.11 3.30
N GLU A 484 5.87 -54.01 4.59
CA GLU A 484 7.17 -54.34 5.15
C GLU A 484 7.56 -55.74 4.68
N THR A 485 8.57 -55.82 3.82
CA THR A 485 9.22 -57.09 3.51
C THR A 485 9.89 -57.59 4.76
N VAL A 486 9.21 -58.52 5.43
CA VAL A 486 9.74 -59.38 6.48
C VAL A 486 10.92 -60.16 5.91
N ILE A 487 12.14 -59.74 6.25
CA ILE A 487 13.34 -60.57 6.05
C ILE A 487 13.47 -61.46 7.29
N SER A 488 12.95 -62.68 7.13
CA SER A 488 13.19 -63.80 8.04
C SER A 488 14.54 -64.44 7.71
N GLY A 489 15.42 -64.47 8.72
CA GLY A 489 16.49 -65.45 9.02
C GLY A 489 17.32 -66.08 7.89
N ASP A 490 18.65 -66.02 7.98
CA ASP A 490 19.38 -67.03 8.75
C ASP A 490 20.86 -66.64 8.91
N ILE A 491 21.44 -67.10 10.01
CA ILE A 491 22.75 -66.77 10.55
C ILE A 491 23.60 -68.03 10.37
N TYR A 492 24.71 -67.93 9.65
CA TYR A 492 25.76 -68.94 9.45
C TYR A 492 25.45 -70.16 8.55
N SER A 493 25.94 -70.11 7.30
CA SER A 493 26.50 -71.30 6.65
C SER A 493 27.35 -70.92 5.43
N GLY A 494 28.60 -71.41 5.40
CA GLY A 494 29.35 -71.59 4.15
C GLY A 494 30.59 -70.71 3.97
N MET A 495 31.65 -70.98 4.74
CA MET A 495 33.02 -70.70 4.27
C MET A 495 33.31 -71.55 3.04
N GLU A 496 33.92 -70.98 2.01
CA GLU A 496 34.95 -71.66 1.24
C GLU A 496 36.07 -70.67 0.88
N ILE A 497 37.28 -71.07 1.27
CA ILE A 497 38.58 -70.46 0.96
C ILE A 497 39.01 -71.01 -0.40
N VAL A 498 39.71 -70.22 -1.24
CA VAL A 498 40.95 -70.62 -1.96
C VAL A 498 41.47 -69.50 -2.90
N THR A 499 42.65 -68.97 -2.48
CA THR A 499 43.90 -68.61 -3.21
C THR A 499 44.00 -67.53 -4.30
N GLU A 500 44.86 -66.54 -3.99
CA GLU A 500 45.97 -65.89 -4.75
C GLU A 500 46.09 -66.14 -6.28
N ALA A 501 46.48 -65.18 -7.14
CA ALA A 501 47.63 -64.25 -7.08
C ALA A 501 47.50 -63.09 -8.14
N PRO A 502 48.51 -62.20 -8.39
CA PRO A 502 48.47 -60.76 -8.14
C PRO A 502 48.51 -59.85 -9.40
N PRO A 503 48.27 -58.53 -9.31
CA PRO A 503 48.69 -57.60 -10.36
C PRO A 503 50.07 -56.98 -10.10
N ALA A 504 50.72 -56.63 -11.21
CA ALA A 504 52.14 -56.40 -11.37
C ALA A 504 52.73 -55.15 -10.71
N ALA A 505 53.97 -55.34 -10.24
CA ALA A 505 55.15 -54.47 -10.26
C ALA A 505 54.97 -52.95 -10.48
N VAL A 506 55.29 -52.22 -9.42
CA VAL A 506 55.72 -50.82 -9.40
C VAL A 506 57.24 -50.77 -9.70
N PRO A 507 57.75 -49.87 -10.56
CA PRO A 507 59.19 -49.58 -10.60
C PRO A 507 59.58 -48.56 -9.52
N ALA A 508 60.81 -48.74 -9.06
CA ALA A 508 61.40 -48.18 -7.86
C ALA A 508 61.60 -46.66 -7.83
N PHE A 509 61.64 -46.19 -6.58
CA PHE A 509 62.19 -44.95 -6.04
C PHE A 509 63.34 -44.32 -6.81
N ASP A 510 63.20 -43.03 -7.10
CA ASP A 510 64.29 -42.08 -6.95
C ASP A 510 63.93 -41.07 -5.84
N ALA A 511 64.89 -40.90 -4.95
CA ALA A 511 64.82 -40.08 -3.76
C ALA A 511 65.07 -38.61 -4.10
N GLU A 512 64.02 -37.79 -4.03
CA GLU A 512 64.18 -36.36 -3.73
C GLU A 512 63.26 -35.99 -2.56
N ALA A 513 63.84 -35.23 -1.64
CA ALA A 513 63.36 -34.97 -0.29
C ALA A 513 61.90 -34.48 -0.25
N ARG A 514 60.98 -35.39 0.11
CA ARG A 514 59.67 -35.02 0.63
C ARG A 514 59.83 -34.67 2.11
N THR A 515 59.82 -33.38 2.38
CA THR A 515 59.52 -32.83 3.70
C THR A 515 58.27 -33.54 4.25
N VAL A 516 58.42 -34.13 5.44
CA VAL A 516 57.26 -34.55 6.23
C VAL A 516 56.51 -33.29 6.59
N SER A 517 55.49 -32.93 5.80
CA SER A 517 54.52 -31.94 6.24
C SER A 517 53.70 -32.60 7.34
N HIS A 518 53.89 -32.14 8.58
CA HIS A 518 52.85 -32.21 9.59
C HIS A 518 51.52 -31.80 8.93
N PRO A 519 50.37 -32.43 9.22
CA PRO A 519 49.10 -31.87 8.80
C PRO A 519 48.97 -30.54 9.54
N THR A 520 49.35 -29.44 8.87
CA THR A 520 48.94 -28.10 9.29
C THR A 520 47.44 -28.11 9.09
N GLU A 521 46.69 -28.43 10.15
CA GLU A 521 45.27 -28.09 10.22
C GLU A 521 45.15 -26.63 9.78
N GLU A 522 44.48 -26.39 8.64
CA GLU A 522 44.29 -25.04 8.12
C GLU A 522 43.60 -24.20 9.19
N MET A 523 44.28 -23.15 9.66
CA MET A 523 43.75 -22.26 10.67
C MET A 523 42.36 -21.75 10.24
N PRO A 524 41.39 -21.64 11.16
CA PRO A 524 40.07 -21.17 10.79
C PRO A 524 40.15 -19.74 10.26
N ASP A 525 39.62 -19.52 9.06
CA ASP A 525 39.38 -18.18 8.52
C ASP A 525 37.90 -17.85 8.62
N LEU A 526 37.61 -16.61 9.02
CA LEU A 526 36.25 -16.12 9.19
C LEU A 526 36.02 -14.93 8.26
N ALA A 527 34.81 -14.84 7.73
CA ALA A 527 34.29 -13.61 7.13
C ALA A 527 32.96 -13.26 7.80
N LEU A 528 32.84 -12.02 8.28
CA LEU A 528 31.61 -11.52 8.87
C LEU A 528 30.72 -10.93 7.77
N THR A 529 29.44 -11.32 7.75
CA THR A 529 28.40 -10.58 7.03
C THR A 529 28.16 -9.28 7.79
N ASP A 530 28.72 -8.18 7.29
CA ASP A 530 28.64 -6.90 7.97
C ASP A 530 27.20 -6.36 7.95
N ILE A 531 26.84 -5.63 9.01
CA ILE A 531 25.54 -4.96 9.11
C ILE A 531 25.58 -3.72 8.22
N GLU A 532 24.46 -3.37 7.56
CA GLU A 532 24.38 -2.16 6.74
C GLU A 532 24.71 -0.90 7.55
N ALA A 533 25.47 0.02 6.94
CA ALA A 533 25.89 1.27 7.59
C ALA A 533 24.68 2.13 7.98
N GLY A 534 24.69 2.60 9.22
CA GLY A 534 23.64 3.44 9.79
C GLY A 534 22.34 2.70 10.10
N ARG A 535 22.30 1.36 9.97
CA ARG A 535 21.12 0.57 10.34
C ARG A 535 20.77 0.77 11.81
N ILE A 536 19.49 0.99 12.07
CA ILE A 536 18.93 1.04 13.43
C ILE A 536 18.00 -0.16 13.59
N PHE A 537 18.27 -0.99 14.59
CA PHE A 537 17.37 -2.06 15.02
C PHE A 537 16.36 -1.49 16.01
N GLN A 538 15.07 -1.77 15.80
CA GLN A 538 14.00 -1.39 16.71
C GLN A 538 14.22 -2.07 18.07
N ARG A 539 14.39 -1.26 19.11
CA ARG A 539 14.48 -1.77 20.49
C ARG A 539 13.14 -2.38 20.91
N ARG A 540 13.20 -3.37 21.79
CA ARG A 540 12.10 -3.87 22.62
C ARG A 540 12.44 -3.54 24.07
N GLY A 541 11.67 -2.65 24.68
CA GLY A 541 12.04 -2.07 25.98
C GLY A 541 13.31 -1.21 25.86
N LYS A 542 14.47 -1.76 26.23
CA LYS A 542 15.77 -1.06 26.18
C LYS A 542 16.87 -1.87 25.47
N GLU A 543 16.51 -2.89 24.71
CA GLU A 543 17.45 -3.80 24.09
C GLU A 543 16.90 -4.36 22.77
N ALA A 544 17.75 -5.00 21.97
CA ALA A 544 17.34 -5.76 20.79
C ALA A 544 18.22 -6.99 20.60
N ASP A 545 17.66 -8.02 19.98
CA ASP A 545 18.41 -9.20 19.58
C ASP A 545 19.04 -8.94 18.21
N ILE A 546 20.34 -9.24 18.09
CA ILE A 546 21.12 -8.97 16.90
C ILE A 546 21.59 -10.27 16.28
N VAL A 547 21.15 -10.52 15.05
CA VAL A 547 21.65 -11.64 14.26
C VAL A 547 23.11 -11.40 13.87
N VAL A 548 23.92 -12.42 14.08
CA VAL A 548 25.32 -12.47 13.68
C VAL A 548 25.48 -13.60 12.67
N SER A 549 25.98 -13.30 11.49
CA SER A 549 26.20 -14.32 10.45
C SER A 549 27.48 -14.08 9.67
N GLY A 550 27.96 -15.13 9.01
CA GLY A 550 29.14 -15.06 8.16
C GLY A 550 29.55 -16.41 7.62
N THR A 551 30.72 -16.47 6.99
CA THR A 551 31.32 -17.70 6.47
C THR A 551 32.54 -18.09 7.27
N TYR A 552 32.86 -19.38 7.29
CA TYR A 552 34.09 -19.91 7.84
C TYR A 552 34.74 -20.91 6.88
N ALA A 553 36.07 -21.04 6.95
CA ALA A 553 36.86 -22.06 6.28
C ALA A 553 37.93 -22.61 7.25
N GLY A 554 38.48 -23.80 6.98
CA GLY A 554 39.45 -24.46 7.87
C GLY A 554 38.78 -25.21 9.03
N VAL A 555 39.47 -25.33 10.16
CA VAL A 555 39.01 -26.09 11.34
C VAL A 555 37.67 -25.57 11.88
N THR A 556 36.69 -26.47 12.05
CA THR A 556 35.37 -26.18 12.63
C THR A 556 35.45 -26.01 14.15
N GLY A 557 34.75 -25.00 14.68
CA GLY A 557 34.71 -24.71 16.10
C GLY A 557 33.70 -23.62 16.46
N PRO A 558 33.38 -23.42 17.76
CA PRO A 558 32.38 -22.45 18.16
C PRO A 558 32.76 -21.04 17.71
N VAL A 559 31.81 -20.29 17.14
CA VAL A 559 32.00 -18.88 16.80
C VAL A 559 31.45 -18.03 17.93
N GLN A 560 32.26 -17.06 18.37
CA GLN A 560 31.87 -16.08 19.37
C GLN A 560 31.72 -14.71 18.72
N ALA A 561 30.77 -13.93 19.22
CA ALA A 561 30.56 -12.56 18.80
C ALA A 561 30.54 -11.59 19.99
N ARG A 562 30.88 -10.33 19.75
CA ARG A 562 30.77 -9.25 20.73
C ARG A 562 30.38 -7.94 20.05
N VAL A 563 29.81 -7.03 20.84
CA VAL A 563 29.47 -5.67 20.40
C VAL A 563 30.41 -4.68 21.06
N VAL A 564 30.98 -3.78 20.27
CA VAL A 564 31.83 -2.69 20.75
C VAL A 564 31.28 -1.34 20.29
N ASP A 565 31.58 -0.29 21.03
CA ASP A 565 31.35 1.09 20.60
C ASP A 565 32.19 1.40 19.35
N ALA A 566 31.57 1.98 18.32
CA ALA A 566 32.22 2.17 17.02
C ALA A 566 33.37 3.19 17.05
N GLY A 567 33.34 4.17 17.95
CA GLY A 567 34.32 5.24 18.05
C GLY A 567 35.49 4.93 18.99
N SER A 568 35.25 4.16 20.04
CA SER A 568 36.23 3.88 21.11
C SER A 568 36.65 2.41 21.22
N ASP A 569 35.98 1.50 20.51
CA ASP A 569 36.12 0.04 20.65
C ASP A 569 35.88 -0.48 22.08
N ARG A 570 35.25 0.33 22.94
CA ARG A 570 34.83 -0.08 24.28
C ARG A 570 33.82 -1.22 24.18
N VAL A 571 34.04 -2.30 24.92
CA VAL A 571 33.13 -3.46 24.95
C VAL A 571 31.78 -3.05 25.53
N VAL A 572 30.71 -3.32 24.78
CA VAL A 572 29.31 -3.10 25.18
C VAL A 572 28.65 -4.42 25.55
N VAL A 573 28.81 -5.43 24.69
CA VAL A 573 28.41 -6.82 24.96
C VAL A 573 29.68 -7.66 24.91
N PRO A 574 29.98 -8.50 25.91
CA PRO A 574 31.18 -9.33 25.91
C PRO A 574 31.10 -10.47 24.89
N TRP A 575 32.22 -11.17 24.68
CA TRP A 575 32.27 -12.35 23.82
C TRP A 575 31.26 -13.41 24.29
N THR A 576 30.34 -13.76 23.40
CA THR A 576 29.28 -14.74 23.62
C THR A 576 29.33 -15.76 22.49
N VAL A 577 29.18 -17.04 22.78
CA VAL A 577 29.07 -18.08 21.74
C VAL A 577 27.74 -17.88 21.01
N VAL A 578 27.81 -17.61 19.71
CA VAL A 578 26.62 -17.41 18.86
C VAL A 578 26.31 -18.63 18.01
N ASP A 579 27.33 -19.40 17.63
CA ASP A 579 27.17 -20.68 16.94
C ASP A 579 28.14 -21.69 17.57
N GLY A 580 27.62 -22.73 18.20
CA GLY A 580 28.42 -23.74 18.89
C GLY A 580 29.06 -24.75 17.96
N SER A 581 28.46 -24.96 16.78
CA SER A 581 28.89 -25.93 15.78
C SER A 581 28.51 -25.41 14.37
N PRO A 582 29.30 -24.47 13.82
CA PRO A 582 29.11 -24.01 12.45
C PRO A 582 29.26 -25.17 11.46
N GLU A 583 28.40 -25.18 10.45
CA GLU A 583 28.36 -26.23 9.43
C GLU A 583 28.25 -25.62 8.03
N ASN A 584 28.64 -26.39 7.02
CA ASN A 584 28.52 -26.01 5.60
C ASN A 584 29.20 -24.67 5.25
N GLY A 585 30.30 -24.33 5.96
CA GLY A 585 31.04 -23.09 5.73
C GLY A 585 30.31 -21.82 6.19
N LEU A 586 29.22 -21.93 6.95
CA LEU A 586 28.43 -20.82 7.49
C LEU A 586 28.37 -20.86 9.01
N PHE A 587 28.39 -19.70 9.64
CA PHE A 587 27.98 -19.54 11.03
C PHE A 587 26.83 -18.54 11.09
N THR A 588 25.83 -18.83 11.92
CA THR A 588 24.72 -17.91 12.19
C THR A 588 24.25 -18.09 13.63
N GLY A 589 24.06 -16.98 14.33
CA GLY A 589 23.53 -16.99 15.68
C GLY A 589 22.95 -15.65 16.10
N ILE A 590 22.51 -15.56 17.36
CA ILE A 590 21.86 -14.37 17.90
C ILE A 590 22.64 -13.89 19.12
N LEU A 591 23.00 -12.61 19.13
CA LEU A 591 23.38 -11.90 20.35
C LEU A 591 22.11 -11.35 20.98
N HIS A 592 21.69 -11.96 22.08
CA HIS A 592 20.52 -11.52 22.80
C HIS A 592 20.80 -10.25 23.61
N GLN A 593 19.76 -9.42 23.79
CA GLN A 593 19.76 -8.31 24.74
C GLN A 593 20.86 -7.26 24.50
N VAL A 594 21.16 -6.94 23.24
CA VAL A 594 22.08 -5.83 22.94
C VAL A 594 21.42 -4.52 23.38
N PRO A 595 22.04 -3.74 24.28
CA PRO A 595 21.39 -2.56 24.85
C PRO A 595 21.16 -1.47 23.81
N GLN A 596 20.12 -0.66 24.02
CA GLN A 596 19.84 0.52 23.22
C GLN A 596 21.02 1.50 23.28
N GLY A 597 21.27 2.16 22.15
CA GLY A 597 22.40 3.06 21.96
C GLY A 597 23.11 2.79 20.65
N GLY A 598 24.31 3.32 20.54
CA GLY A 598 25.11 3.28 19.33
C GLY A 598 25.83 4.60 19.12
N TRP A 599 26.71 4.70 18.13
CA TRP A 599 26.97 3.71 17.09
C TRP A 599 27.85 2.53 17.56
N TYR A 600 27.51 1.31 17.16
CA TYR A 600 28.18 0.05 17.49
C TYR A 600 28.90 -0.57 16.29
N ARG A 601 29.82 -1.49 16.57
CA ARG A 601 30.41 -2.43 15.60
C ARG A 601 30.37 -3.84 16.15
N LEU A 602 30.15 -4.79 15.25
CA LEU A 602 30.17 -6.21 15.56
C LEU A 602 31.58 -6.78 15.37
N GLN A 603 32.00 -7.68 16.25
CA GLN A 603 33.22 -8.45 16.09
C GLN A 603 32.93 -9.92 16.29
N VAL A 604 33.56 -10.77 15.49
CA VAL A 604 33.47 -12.24 15.59
C VAL A 604 34.86 -12.85 15.70
N ARG A 605 34.94 -13.99 16.37
CA ARG A 605 36.17 -14.79 16.47
C ARG A 605 35.87 -16.28 16.54
N SER A 606 36.87 -17.09 16.21
CA SER A 606 36.85 -18.52 16.51
C SER A 606 37.07 -18.73 18.01
N GLY A 607 36.30 -19.63 18.62
CA GLY A 607 36.49 -20.06 20.00
C GLY A 607 37.68 -20.99 20.17
N ILE A 608 38.18 -21.60 19.08
CA ILE A 608 39.39 -22.43 19.07
C ILE A 608 40.64 -21.56 18.89
N THR A 609 40.57 -20.54 18.02
CA THR A 609 41.66 -19.57 17.80
C THR A 609 41.19 -18.13 18.09
N PRO A 610 41.07 -17.75 19.38
CA PRO A 610 40.44 -16.48 19.78
C PRO A 610 41.19 -15.22 19.36
N TRP A 611 42.40 -15.34 18.80
CA TRP A 611 43.15 -14.24 18.19
C TRP A 611 42.72 -13.93 16.74
N VAL A 612 41.99 -14.82 16.06
CA VAL A 612 41.39 -14.56 14.74
C VAL A 612 40.12 -13.75 14.95
N VAL A 613 40.23 -12.42 14.93
CA VAL A 613 39.11 -11.50 15.10
C VAL A 613 38.78 -10.82 13.77
N LYS A 614 37.52 -10.91 13.34
CA LYS A 614 37.00 -10.12 12.23
C LYS A 614 36.06 -9.04 12.77
N LYS A 615 36.20 -7.84 12.26
CA LYS A 615 35.48 -6.64 12.71
C LYS A 615 34.63 -6.09 11.58
N GLY A 616 33.35 -5.83 11.87
CA GLY A 616 32.46 -5.10 10.98
C GLY A 616 32.96 -3.68 10.75
N ARG A 617 32.83 -3.20 9.52
CA ARG A 617 33.29 -1.86 9.11
C ARG A 617 32.24 -0.81 9.46
N ASN A 618 30.98 -1.19 9.31
CA ASN A 618 29.82 -0.30 9.34
C ASN A 618 29.31 -0.02 10.76
N PRO A 619 29.04 1.25 11.12
CA PRO A 619 28.35 1.60 12.36
C PRO A 619 26.85 1.27 12.28
N TRP A 620 26.28 0.71 13.33
CA TRP A 620 24.82 0.43 13.46
C TRP A 620 24.36 0.70 14.90
N GLY A 621 23.05 0.72 15.17
CA GLY A 621 22.52 1.07 16.50
C GLY A 621 21.26 0.30 16.88
N VAL A 622 20.94 0.35 18.17
CA VAL A 622 19.66 -0.14 18.72
C VAL A 622 18.89 1.05 19.24
N GLY A 623 17.71 1.31 18.68
CA GLY A 623 17.02 2.59 18.84
C GLY A 623 15.54 2.53 18.53
N MET A 624 14.97 3.71 18.28
CA MET A 624 13.55 3.86 17.95
C MET A 624 13.36 4.01 16.45
N LEU A 625 12.42 3.27 15.86
CA LEU A 625 11.95 3.45 14.50
C LEU A 625 10.56 4.09 14.50
N VAL A 626 10.40 5.10 13.67
CA VAL A 626 9.12 5.80 13.44
C VAL A 626 8.82 5.75 11.95
N ALA A 627 7.73 5.10 11.58
CA ALA A 627 7.21 5.10 10.22
C ALA A 627 6.47 6.40 9.93
N CYS A 628 6.74 7.03 8.79
CA CYS A 628 6.08 8.24 8.35
C CYS A 628 5.43 8.01 6.99
N ILE A 629 4.11 8.00 6.96
CA ILE A 629 3.28 7.69 5.80
C ILE A 629 2.22 8.78 5.56
N GLY A 630 1.67 8.80 4.35
CA GLY A 630 0.69 9.79 3.91
C GLY A 630 1.09 10.44 2.60
N GLN A 631 0.60 11.66 2.37
CA GLN A 631 0.72 12.32 1.07
C GLN A 631 1.69 13.50 1.07
N SER A 632 1.44 14.50 0.23
CA SER A 632 2.45 15.50 -0.11
C SER A 632 2.96 16.35 1.06
N ASN A 633 2.15 16.68 2.07
CA ASN A 633 2.68 17.36 3.25
C ASN A 633 3.57 16.44 4.11
N MET A 634 3.31 15.12 4.17
CA MET A 634 4.25 14.17 4.78
C MET A 634 5.54 14.07 3.98
N ARG A 635 5.48 14.13 2.64
CA ARG A 635 6.71 14.17 1.83
C ARG A 635 7.51 15.44 2.09
N GLU A 636 6.86 16.59 2.01
CA GLU A 636 7.52 17.88 2.22
C GLU A 636 8.09 18.02 3.65
N TRP A 637 7.58 17.29 4.63
CA TRP A 637 8.20 17.13 5.95
C TRP A 637 9.68 16.73 5.89
N PHE A 638 10.04 15.87 4.94
CA PHE A 638 11.39 15.35 4.72
C PHE A 638 12.21 16.14 3.69
N HIS A 639 11.59 17.07 2.96
CA HIS A 639 12.21 17.69 1.79
C HIS A 639 12.23 19.22 1.80
N THR A 640 11.30 19.87 2.50
CA THR A 640 11.17 21.34 2.53
C THR A 640 11.89 21.95 3.75
N GLY A 641 12.61 23.05 3.51
CA GLY A 641 13.32 23.83 4.52
C GLY A 641 14.73 23.31 4.82
N ARG A 642 15.58 24.20 5.35
CA ARG A 642 17.00 23.92 5.66
C ARG A 642 17.48 24.48 7.00
N ASP A 643 16.56 24.67 7.94
CA ASP A 643 16.80 25.46 9.15
C ASP A 643 17.53 24.66 10.23
N HIS A 644 17.57 23.33 10.09
CA HIS A 644 18.14 22.43 11.09
C HIS A 644 19.37 21.69 10.55
N ARG A 645 20.35 21.49 11.43
CA ARG A 645 21.42 20.53 11.22
C ARG A 645 20.98 19.17 11.76
N PRO A 646 21.18 18.06 11.02
CA PRO A 646 20.83 16.73 11.51
C PRO A 646 21.68 16.33 12.71
N SER A 647 21.03 15.72 13.71
CA SER A 647 21.71 15.03 14.80
C SER A 647 22.47 13.81 14.26
N PRO A 648 23.68 13.50 14.76
CA PRO A 648 24.44 12.31 14.36
C PRO A 648 23.78 10.99 14.78
N LEU A 649 22.70 11.04 15.57
CA LEU A 649 21.90 9.89 15.99
C LEU A 649 20.64 9.70 15.14
N VAL A 650 20.36 10.58 14.18
CA VAL A 650 19.18 10.47 13.32
C VAL A 650 19.57 9.85 12.00
N MET A 651 18.82 8.84 11.57
CA MET A 651 18.92 8.24 10.25
C MET A 651 17.57 8.25 9.57
N LEU A 652 17.58 8.35 8.24
CA LEU A 652 16.38 8.18 7.43
C LEU A 652 16.43 6.81 6.77
N HIS A 653 15.28 6.19 6.56
CA HIS A 653 15.17 4.99 5.75
C HIS A 653 14.16 5.22 4.64
N ARG A 654 14.58 5.08 3.39
CA ARG A 654 13.77 5.34 2.19
C ARG A 654 14.28 4.48 1.04
N ASN A 655 13.38 4.06 0.15
CA ASN A 655 13.72 3.19 -0.99
C ASN A 655 14.50 1.92 -0.57
N GLY A 656 14.19 1.37 0.60
CA GLY A 656 14.81 0.15 1.14
C GLY A 656 16.27 0.31 1.59
N ARG A 657 16.72 1.54 1.89
CA ARG A 657 18.10 1.83 2.32
C ARG A 657 18.15 2.84 3.45
N TRP A 658 19.18 2.71 4.29
CA TRP A 658 19.53 3.70 5.29
C TRP A 658 20.30 4.88 4.68
N VAL A 659 19.91 6.10 5.04
CA VAL A 659 20.46 7.34 4.50
C VAL A 659 20.73 8.30 5.64
N THR A 660 21.96 8.83 5.71
CA THR A 660 22.27 9.93 6.61
C THR A 660 21.50 11.17 6.16
N PRO A 661 20.67 11.78 7.02
CA PRO A 661 19.98 13.01 6.66
C PRO A 661 20.97 14.12 6.30
N GLU A 662 20.64 14.90 5.28
CA GLU A 662 21.28 16.19 5.03
C GLU A 662 20.62 17.29 5.88
N ASN A 663 20.79 18.56 5.51
CA ASN A 663 20.10 19.68 6.17
C ASN A 663 18.69 19.94 5.61
N ALA A 664 18.20 19.18 4.63
CA ALA A 664 16.86 19.35 4.09
C ALA A 664 15.80 18.59 4.90
N GLY A 665 14.58 19.14 4.97
CA GLY A 665 13.44 18.51 5.62
C GLY A 665 13.23 18.96 7.07
N ASN A 666 12.77 20.19 7.25
CA ASN A 666 12.62 20.80 8.57
C ASN A 666 11.77 19.97 9.53
N GLY A 667 10.68 19.38 9.06
CA GLY A 667 9.80 18.59 9.92
C GLY A 667 10.48 17.35 10.46
N ALA A 668 11.13 16.59 9.57
CA ALA A 668 11.83 15.36 9.91
C ALA A 668 12.98 15.64 10.87
N LEU A 669 13.78 16.67 10.58
CA LEU A 669 14.92 17.05 11.40
C LEU A 669 14.49 17.60 12.76
N ALA A 670 13.44 18.44 12.82
CA ALA A 670 12.93 18.94 14.10
C ALA A 670 12.42 17.81 15.00
N ALA A 671 11.68 16.85 14.43
CA ALA A 671 11.17 15.70 15.17
C ALA A 671 12.31 14.76 15.60
N GLY A 672 13.14 14.29 14.66
CA GLY A 672 14.23 13.35 14.89
C GLY A 672 15.27 13.90 15.87
N ASN A 673 15.70 15.15 15.71
CA ASN A 673 16.68 15.77 16.61
C ASN A 673 16.14 15.89 18.04
N ARG A 674 14.86 16.25 18.20
CA ARG A 674 14.24 16.37 19.51
C ARG A 674 14.14 15.02 20.21
N LEU A 675 13.76 13.97 19.48
CA LEU A 675 13.72 12.60 20.00
C LEU A 675 15.12 12.10 20.36
N ALA A 676 16.08 12.22 19.46
CA ALA A 676 17.46 11.79 19.68
C ALA A 676 18.09 12.51 20.89
N SER A 677 17.86 13.81 21.04
CA SER A 677 18.34 14.59 22.19
C SER A 677 17.70 14.15 23.51
N ALA A 678 16.37 13.98 23.53
CA ALA A 678 15.63 13.60 24.73
C ALA A 678 15.90 12.16 25.18
N LEU A 679 16.06 11.23 24.23
CA LEU A 679 16.19 9.80 24.50
C LEU A 679 17.64 9.32 24.56
N ARG A 680 18.57 10.08 23.95
CA ARG A 680 20.01 9.73 23.82
C ARG A 680 20.24 8.36 23.19
N ILE A 681 19.44 8.03 22.18
CA ILE A 681 19.53 6.81 21.37
C ILE A 681 19.42 7.16 19.89
N PRO A 682 19.85 6.26 18.99
CA PRO A 682 19.55 6.37 17.56
C PRO A 682 18.04 6.43 17.29
N VAL A 683 17.64 7.27 16.34
CA VAL A 683 16.25 7.43 15.89
C VAL A 683 16.21 7.28 14.36
N GLY A 684 15.47 6.28 13.89
CA GLY A 684 15.22 6.04 12.47
C GLY A 684 13.86 6.59 12.05
N LEU A 685 13.82 7.47 11.05
CA LEU A 685 12.58 7.93 10.43
C LEU A 685 12.41 7.25 9.07
N LEU A 686 11.40 6.40 8.94
CA LEU A 686 11.10 5.65 7.72
C LEU A 686 10.17 6.48 6.84
N ASP A 687 10.70 7.03 5.74
CA ASP A 687 9.96 7.90 4.80
C ASP A 687 9.39 7.06 3.66
N TYR A 688 8.09 6.77 3.76
CA TYR A 688 7.30 6.07 2.74
C TYR A 688 6.13 6.92 2.25
N SER A 689 6.27 8.23 2.36
CA SER A 689 5.25 9.18 1.93
C SER A 689 5.20 9.32 0.41
N VAL A 690 3.99 9.41 -0.16
CA VAL A 690 3.80 9.44 -1.62
C VAL A 690 2.85 10.57 -2.01
N ASN A 691 3.33 11.46 -2.88
CA ASN A 691 2.57 12.61 -3.37
C ASN A 691 1.25 12.22 -4.04
N GLY A 692 0.21 13.02 -3.83
CA GLY A 692 -1.05 12.91 -4.58
C GLY A 692 -1.87 11.65 -4.29
N THR A 693 -1.56 10.94 -3.20
CA THR A 693 -2.23 9.68 -2.85
C THR A 693 -3.53 9.92 -2.11
N GLY A 694 -4.56 9.16 -2.51
CA GLY A 694 -5.81 9.07 -1.78
C GLY A 694 -5.73 8.01 -0.69
N LEU A 695 -6.64 8.05 0.29
CA LEU A 695 -6.84 6.89 1.18
C LEU A 695 -7.55 5.76 0.42
N THR A 696 -8.51 6.12 -0.43
CA THR A 696 -9.35 5.19 -1.19
C THR A 696 -9.13 5.29 -2.71
N ALA A 697 -9.49 4.25 -3.46
CA ALA A 697 -9.44 4.25 -4.94
C ALA A 697 -10.24 5.40 -5.57
N LYS A 698 -11.36 5.79 -4.95
CA LYS A 698 -12.19 6.93 -5.41
C LYS A 698 -11.44 8.26 -5.40
N ALA A 699 -10.39 8.37 -4.59
CA ALA A 699 -9.57 9.56 -4.42
C ALA A 699 -8.22 9.49 -5.17
N GLU A 700 -7.99 8.46 -5.98
CA GLU A 700 -6.70 8.21 -6.66
C GLU A 700 -6.44 9.15 -7.85
N TRP A 701 -5.33 9.89 -7.86
CA TRP A 701 -4.91 10.78 -8.96
C TRP A 701 -3.82 10.20 -9.89
N GLY A 702 -3.66 8.88 -9.91
CA GLY A 702 -2.62 8.17 -10.67
C GLY A 702 -1.31 7.92 -9.92
N SER A 703 -1.27 8.22 -8.61
CA SER A 703 -0.15 7.93 -7.72
C SER A 703 -0.44 6.78 -6.74
N GLY A 704 -1.57 6.10 -6.88
CA GLY A 704 -2.04 5.05 -5.99
C GLY A 704 -2.87 5.55 -4.80
N PHE A 705 -3.34 4.60 -4.00
CA PHE A 705 -4.13 4.84 -2.79
C PHE A 705 -3.74 3.87 -1.67
N TRP A 706 -3.92 4.27 -0.41
CA TRP A 706 -3.36 3.57 0.74
C TRP A 706 -4.04 2.25 1.09
N LEU A 707 -5.32 2.09 0.76
CA LEU A 707 -6.03 0.82 0.95
C LEU A 707 -5.68 -0.26 -0.08
N ASP A 708 -4.89 0.05 -1.11
CA ASP A 708 -4.42 -0.94 -2.07
C ASP A 708 -3.32 -1.80 -1.44
N THR A 709 -3.61 -3.07 -1.17
CA THR A 709 -2.63 -4.05 -0.65
C THR A 709 -1.92 -4.83 -1.75
N GLY A 710 -2.15 -4.46 -3.01
CA GLY A 710 -1.61 -5.10 -4.19
C GLY A 710 -0.08 -5.15 -4.25
N PRO A 711 0.50 -6.12 -4.99
CA PRO A 711 1.92 -6.09 -5.33
C PRO A 711 2.29 -4.77 -6.01
N GLY A 712 3.32 -4.10 -5.52
CA GLY A 712 3.78 -2.80 -6.07
C GLY A 712 2.96 -1.58 -5.63
N SER A 713 1.87 -1.76 -4.88
CA SER A 713 1.12 -0.66 -4.27
C SER A 713 1.98 0.17 -3.31
N ILE A 714 1.55 1.39 -3.02
CA ILE A 714 2.26 2.28 -2.09
C ILE A 714 2.28 1.71 -0.66
N TYR A 715 1.20 1.04 -0.26
CA TYR A 715 1.11 0.39 1.04
C TYR A 715 2.06 -0.81 1.11
N ARG A 716 2.13 -1.62 0.05
CA ARG A 716 3.08 -2.74 0.01
C ARG A 716 4.54 -2.27 0.02
N GLN A 717 4.85 -1.19 -0.69
CA GLN A 717 6.19 -0.57 -0.63
C GLN A 717 6.55 -0.10 0.78
N PHE A 718 5.58 0.45 1.52
CA PHE A 718 5.73 0.80 2.93
C PHE A 718 6.01 -0.43 3.80
N VAL A 719 5.18 -1.47 3.71
CA VAL A 719 5.35 -2.71 4.48
C VAL A 719 6.69 -3.38 4.17
N ASP A 720 7.04 -3.51 2.89
CA ASP A 720 8.34 -4.06 2.47
C ASP A 720 9.50 -3.24 3.05
N GLY A 721 9.33 -1.91 3.08
CA GLY A 721 10.28 -1.00 3.70
C GLY A 721 10.46 -1.15 5.20
N VAL A 722 9.38 -1.36 5.95
CA VAL A 722 9.45 -1.67 7.38
C VAL A 722 10.10 -3.03 7.59
N ASN A 723 9.74 -4.02 6.77
CA ASN A 723 10.37 -5.34 6.78
C ASN A 723 11.87 -5.26 6.56
N THR A 724 12.37 -4.40 5.65
CA THR A 724 13.82 -4.23 5.45
C THR A 724 14.57 -3.72 6.68
N THR A 725 13.87 -3.05 7.60
CA THR A 725 14.44 -2.56 8.86
C THR A 725 14.32 -3.56 10.02
N GLY A 726 13.54 -4.63 9.86
CA GLY A 726 13.30 -5.64 10.90
C GLY A 726 11.82 -5.93 11.19
N GLY A 727 10.88 -5.35 10.43
CA GLY A 727 9.44 -5.67 10.52
C GLY A 727 8.68 -5.00 11.68
N ALA A 728 9.38 -4.27 12.54
CA ALA A 728 8.79 -3.59 13.71
C ALA A 728 9.08 -2.09 13.70
N VAL A 729 8.11 -1.30 14.16
CA VAL A 729 8.29 0.13 14.46
C VAL A 729 7.63 0.48 15.79
N GLU A 730 8.11 1.54 16.44
CA GLU A 730 7.55 2.02 17.71
C GLU A 730 6.32 2.91 17.50
N TYR A 731 6.27 3.64 16.37
CA TYR A 731 5.19 4.58 16.04
C TYR A 731 4.97 4.67 14.53
N VAL A 732 3.72 4.87 14.11
CA VAL A 732 3.37 5.25 12.73
C VAL A 732 2.80 6.67 12.75
N VAL A 733 3.35 7.60 11.98
CA VAL A 733 2.85 8.96 11.81
C VAL A 733 2.18 9.06 10.45
N TRP A 734 0.94 9.54 10.45
CA TRP A 734 0.10 9.68 9.26
C TRP A 734 -0.26 11.14 9.02
N MET A 735 -0.02 11.61 7.79
CA MET A 735 -0.48 12.92 7.33
C MET A 735 -0.99 12.85 5.89
N GLN A 736 -2.32 12.79 5.75
CA GLN A 736 -3.01 12.61 4.48
C GLN A 736 -4.40 13.27 4.53
N GLY A 737 -5.09 13.36 3.39
CA GLY A 737 -6.50 13.71 3.29
C GLY A 737 -6.79 14.75 2.21
N GLU A 738 -5.77 15.40 1.67
CA GLU A 738 -5.91 16.50 0.73
C GLU A 738 -6.42 16.01 -0.62
N ALA A 739 -5.98 14.84 -1.09
CA ALA A 739 -6.48 14.21 -2.31
C ALA A 739 -7.98 13.86 -2.20
N ASP A 740 -8.39 13.23 -1.10
CA ASP A 740 -9.78 12.86 -0.80
C ASP A 740 -10.66 14.10 -0.69
N ALA A 741 -10.21 15.14 0.05
CA ALA A 741 -10.91 16.41 0.16
C ALA A 741 -11.00 17.17 -1.18
N ALA A 742 -9.92 17.16 -1.98
CA ALA A 742 -9.88 17.84 -3.27
C ALA A 742 -10.85 17.18 -4.25
N ARG A 743 -10.83 15.85 -4.34
CA ARG A 743 -11.70 15.10 -5.24
C ARG A 743 -13.15 15.18 -4.78
N GLY A 744 -13.40 15.05 -3.48
CA GLY A 744 -14.71 15.17 -2.86
C GLY A 744 -15.70 14.10 -3.30
N THR A 745 -15.18 12.92 -3.66
CA THR A 745 -15.92 11.69 -4.01
C THR A 745 -16.08 10.74 -2.82
N VAL A 746 -15.51 11.12 -1.67
CA VAL A 746 -15.50 10.34 -0.43
C VAL A 746 -16.24 11.17 0.63
N SER A 747 -17.27 10.58 1.24
CA SER A 747 -17.97 11.19 2.37
C SER A 747 -17.14 11.13 3.66
N ARG A 748 -17.53 11.89 4.69
CA ARG A 748 -16.92 11.80 6.04
C ARG A 748 -16.88 10.36 6.54
N GLU A 749 -18.01 9.67 6.49
CA GLU A 749 -18.15 8.32 7.02
C GLU A 749 -17.34 7.30 6.21
N GLU A 750 -17.35 7.40 4.88
CA GLU A 750 -16.52 6.53 4.03
C GLU A 750 -15.03 6.73 4.31
N TYR A 751 -14.57 7.96 4.56
CA TYR A 751 -13.18 8.21 4.92
C TYR A 751 -12.85 7.66 6.32
N ARG A 752 -13.75 7.81 7.29
CA ARG A 752 -13.59 7.30 8.66
C ARG A 752 -13.43 5.78 8.65
N THR A 753 -14.33 5.05 7.99
CA THR A 753 -14.24 3.59 7.85
C THR A 753 -13.02 3.14 7.07
N ALA A 754 -12.63 3.88 6.02
CA ALA A 754 -11.40 3.60 5.30
C ALA A 754 -10.16 3.77 6.18
N LEU A 755 -10.17 4.71 7.13
CA LEU A 755 -9.08 4.93 8.05
C LEU A 755 -9.01 3.83 9.12
N GLU A 756 -10.14 3.39 9.66
CA GLU A 756 -10.23 2.22 10.55
C GLU A 756 -9.61 0.98 9.87
N ARG A 757 -10.02 0.69 8.64
CA ARG A 757 -9.47 -0.43 7.85
C ARG A 757 -7.97 -0.31 7.62
N LEU A 758 -7.46 0.89 7.31
CA LEU A 758 -6.02 1.10 7.14
C LEU A 758 -5.27 0.81 8.45
N VAL A 759 -5.78 1.27 9.59
CA VAL A 759 -5.07 1.13 10.87
C VAL A 759 -5.15 -0.29 11.40
N ASP A 760 -6.36 -0.83 11.55
CA ASP A 760 -6.61 -2.09 12.25
C ASP A 760 -6.42 -3.31 11.35
N ASP A 761 -7.02 -3.31 10.15
CA ASP A 761 -7.02 -4.48 9.27
C ASP A 761 -5.76 -4.59 8.39
N GLN A 762 -4.96 -3.52 8.29
CA GLN A 762 -3.77 -3.48 7.43
C GLN A 762 -2.51 -3.22 8.27
N VAL A 763 -2.28 -1.98 8.72
CA VAL A 763 -1.03 -1.58 9.38
C VAL A 763 -0.73 -2.44 10.60
N ARG A 764 -1.71 -2.68 11.47
CA ARG A 764 -1.54 -3.50 12.69
C ARG A 764 -1.47 -5.00 12.42
N ALA A 765 -1.99 -5.46 11.28
CA ALA A 765 -1.87 -6.84 10.86
C ALA A 765 -0.47 -7.13 10.33
N ASP A 766 0.08 -6.23 9.51
CA ASP A 766 1.32 -6.44 8.75
C ASP A 766 2.60 -5.94 9.44
N ILE A 767 2.50 -5.04 10.43
CA ILE A 767 3.66 -4.44 11.11
C ILE A 767 3.67 -4.81 12.58
N GLU A 768 4.82 -5.30 13.06
CA GLU A 768 4.99 -5.65 14.46
C GLU A 768 5.03 -4.39 15.33
N ASN A 769 4.26 -4.40 16.42
CA ASN A 769 4.27 -3.37 17.44
C ASN A 769 5.60 -3.41 18.23
N GLY A 770 6.50 -2.49 17.93
CA GLY A 770 7.78 -2.32 18.65
C GLY A 770 7.67 -1.52 19.95
N SER A 771 6.50 -0.98 20.26
CA SER A 771 6.26 -0.19 21.48
C SER A 771 5.87 -1.06 22.68
N SER A 772 5.82 -0.47 23.87
CA SER A 772 5.26 -1.11 25.07
C SER A 772 3.74 -0.91 25.23
N ARG A 773 3.08 -0.34 24.21
CA ARG A 773 1.62 -0.10 24.19
C ARG A 773 0.88 -1.37 23.78
N PRO A 774 -0.41 -1.53 24.14
CA PRO A 774 -1.18 -2.73 23.79
C PRO A 774 -1.27 -2.97 22.27
N GLN A 775 -1.34 -1.89 21.49
CA GLN A 775 -1.34 -1.92 20.03
C GLN A 775 -0.31 -0.95 19.47
N LEU A 776 0.07 -1.11 18.19
CA LEU A 776 0.99 -0.21 17.51
C LEU A 776 0.39 1.21 17.49
N PRO A 777 1.02 2.22 18.12
CA PRO A 777 0.46 3.55 18.19
C PRO A 777 0.46 4.24 16.82
N PHE A 778 -0.71 4.76 16.45
CA PHE A 778 -0.95 5.47 15.18
C PHE A 778 -1.17 6.96 15.44
N LEU A 779 -0.27 7.79 14.93
CA LEU A 779 -0.17 9.21 15.24
C LEU A 779 -0.69 10.04 14.06
N MET A 780 -1.85 10.66 14.23
CA MET A 780 -2.57 11.42 13.22
C MET A 780 -2.14 12.89 13.20
N ILE A 781 -1.76 13.41 12.04
CA ILE A 781 -1.72 14.85 11.77
C ILE A 781 -2.93 15.18 10.89
N PRO A 782 -3.98 15.83 11.45
CA PRO A 782 -5.19 16.12 10.69
C PRO A 782 -4.94 17.06 9.52
N LEU A 783 -5.89 17.06 8.58
CA LEU A 783 -5.84 17.75 7.30
C LEU A 783 -5.38 19.21 7.45
N VAL A 784 -4.23 19.47 6.83
CA VAL A 784 -3.62 20.80 6.72
C VAL A 784 -4.59 21.77 6.05
N ARG A 785 -4.50 23.05 6.42
CA ARG A 785 -5.23 24.14 5.77
C ARG A 785 -5.01 24.14 4.25
N ARG A 786 -6.09 24.34 3.49
CA ARG A 786 -6.09 24.36 2.01
C ARG A 786 -6.68 25.64 1.45
N PRO A 787 -5.85 26.63 1.09
CA PRO A 787 -6.33 27.90 0.58
C PRO A 787 -7.33 27.90 -0.57
N THR A 788 -7.22 26.93 -1.48
CA THR A 788 -8.15 26.76 -2.62
C THR A 788 -9.10 25.57 -2.43
N GLY A 789 -9.24 25.06 -1.21
CA GLY A 789 -10.08 23.90 -0.89
C GLY A 789 -11.57 24.25 -0.74
N ARG A 790 -12.42 23.23 -0.78
CA ARG A 790 -13.85 23.33 -0.46
C ARG A 790 -14.04 23.12 1.05
N ASP A 791 -14.75 24.03 1.71
CA ASP A 791 -14.91 23.99 3.17
C ASP A 791 -15.56 22.69 3.65
N VAL A 792 -16.66 22.28 3.02
CA VAL A 792 -17.41 21.09 3.40
C VAL A 792 -16.55 19.84 3.33
N THR A 793 -15.87 19.60 2.20
CA THR A 793 -15.09 18.37 2.03
C THR A 793 -13.82 18.38 2.88
N CYS A 794 -13.14 19.53 3.04
CA CYS A 794 -11.98 19.60 3.92
C CYS A 794 -12.37 19.42 5.38
N GLN A 795 -13.51 19.97 5.81
CA GLN A 795 -14.01 19.75 7.17
C GLN A 795 -14.41 18.30 7.39
N TRP A 796 -15.12 17.67 6.46
CA TRP A 796 -15.49 16.25 6.56
C TRP A 796 -14.29 15.33 6.78
N ILE A 797 -13.22 15.52 6.02
CA ILE A 797 -12.00 14.72 6.19
C ILE A 797 -11.36 15.00 7.56
N ARG A 798 -11.30 16.27 7.99
CA ARG A 798 -10.75 16.62 9.31
C ARG A 798 -11.59 16.04 10.45
N ASP A 799 -12.91 16.10 10.36
CA ASP A 799 -13.82 15.54 11.35
C ASP A 799 -13.63 14.01 11.43
N ALA A 800 -13.59 13.32 10.29
CA ALA A 800 -13.33 11.87 10.27
C ALA A 800 -11.98 11.51 10.92
N GLN A 801 -10.94 12.31 10.69
CA GLN A 801 -9.63 12.12 11.31
C GLN A 801 -9.62 12.39 12.81
N MET A 802 -10.42 13.35 13.27
CA MET A 802 -10.58 13.65 14.69
C MET A 802 -11.44 12.59 15.40
N ASP A 803 -12.50 12.09 14.75
CA ASP A 803 -13.32 10.98 15.27
C ASP A 803 -12.49 9.69 15.42
N ALA A 804 -11.56 9.44 14.49
CA ALA A 804 -10.65 8.30 14.54
C ALA A 804 -9.78 8.29 15.82
N LEU A 805 -9.51 9.45 16.42
CA LEU A 805 -8.77 9.55 17.70
C LEU A 805 -9.57 9.04 18.90
N GLU A 806 -10.90 8.98 18.78
CA GLU A 806 -11.81 8.53 19.83
C GLU A 806 -12.31 7.11 19.58
N THR A 807 -12.36 6.68 18.32
CA THR A 807 -12.95 5.41 17.88
C THR A 807 -11.92 4.30 17.68
N ILE A 808 -10.67 4.64 17.31
CA ILE A 808 -9.60 3.67 17.10
C ILE A 808 -8.70 3.62 18.33
N GLU A 809 -8.55 2.44 18.94
CA GLU A 809 -7.65 2.24 20.08
C GLU A 809 -6.20 2.63 19.72
N GLU A 810 -5.43 3.21 20.64
CA GLU A 810 -4.04 3.66 20.40
C GLU A 810 -3.85 4.56 19.16
N CYS A 811 -4.90 5.29 18.76
CA CYS A 811 -4.83 6.38 17.78
C CYS A 811 -4.71 7.73 18.49
N HIS A 812 -3.66 8.49 18.20
CA HIS A 812 -3.28 9.69 18.96
C HIS A 812 -3.13 10.91 18.05
N LEU A 813 -3.47 12.09 18.56
CA LEU A 813 -3.20 13.34 17.86
C LEU A 813 -1.70 13.62 17.89
N ALA A 814 -1.02 13.47 16.75
CA ALA A 814 0.40 13.75 16.62
C ALA A 814 0.68 15.24 16.81
N ALA A 815 0.00 16.08 16.03
CA ALA A 815 0.06 17.53 16.11
C ALA A 815 -1.07 18.17 15.29
N LEU A 816 -1.49 19.38 15.67
CA LEU A 816 -2.33 20.23 14.83
C LEU A 816 -1.47 21.10 13.92
N SER A 817 -1.92 21.22 12.68
CA SER A 817 -1.28 22.01 11.61
C SER A 817 -2.16 23.15 11.09
N ILE A 818 -3.44 23.19 11.47
CA ILE A 818 -4.44 24.13 10.92
C ILE A 818 -4.12 25.60 11.26
N ASP A 819 -3.37 25.85 12.35
CA ASP A 819 -2.91 27.17 12.77
C ASP A 819 -1.62 27.63 12.07
N LEU A 820 -1.01 26.77 11.25
CA LEU A 820 0.29 27.01 10.66
C LEU A 820 0.16 27.60 9.25
N GLU A 821 1.17 28.38 8.87
CA GLU A 821 1.20 29.06 7.58
C GLU A 821 1.44 28.08 6.43
N ASN A 822 0.77 28.36 5.30
CA ASN A 822 0.96 27.63 4.05
C ASN A 822 2.00 28.32 3.18
N ARG A 823 2.67 27.51 2.33
CA ARG A 823 3.29 27.97 1.10
C ARG A 823 2.40 27.52 -0.06
N GLY A 824 1.90 28.47 -0.84
CA GLY A 824 1.01 28.18 -1.97
C GLY A 824 -0.34 27.59 -1.53
N ARG A 825 -0.84 26.61 -2.30
CA ARG A 825 -2.26 26.17 -2.24
C ARG A 825 -2.59 25.09 -1.22
N GLN A 826 -1.60 24.33 -0.77
CA GLN A 826 -1.86 23.11 0.02
C GLN A 826 -0.68 22.64 0.87
N HIS A 827 0.52 23.18 0.69
CA HIS A 827 1.69 22.79 1.48
C HIS A 827 1.93 23.80 2.60
N LEU A 828 2.55 23.34 3.69
CA LEU A 828 3.01 24.22 4.76
C LEU A 828 4.27 25.01 4.34
N ALA A 829 4.47 26.16 4.95
CA ALA A 829 5.71 26.91 4.84
C ALA A 829 6.88 26.16 5.53
N PRO A 830 8.15 26.41 5.15
CA PRO A 830 9.30 25.75 5.77
C PRO A 830 9.35 25.86 7.30
N ALA A 831 9.10 27.04 7.86
CA ALA A 831 9.09 27.26 9.31
C ALA A 831 7.93 26.52 10.00
N SER A 832 6.78 26.39 9.33
CA SER A 832 5.63 25.62 9.80
C SER A 832 5.97 24.14 9.97
N TYR A 833 6.76 23.55 9.06
CA TYR A 833 7.21 22.15 9.23
C TYR A 833 8.09 21.97 10.47
N ALA A 834 8.96 22.93 10.80
CA ALA A 834 9.78 22.86 12.02
C ALA A 834 8.91 22.82 13.29
N VAL A 835 7.89 23.68 13.37
CA VAL A 835 6.92 23.68 14.49
C VAL A 835 6.17 22.35 14.55
N LEU A 836 5.67 21.88 13.40
CA LEU A 836 4.90 20.65 13.34
C LEU A 836 5.76 19.44 13.77
N GLY A 837 7.02 19.38 13.35
CA GLY A 837 8.00 18.36 13.78
C GLY A 837 8.25 18.34 15.27
N ALA A 838 8.44 19.52 15.87
CA ALA A 838 8.62 19.64 17.32
C ALA A 838 7.37 19.20 18.10
N ARG A 839 6.18 19.53 17.61
CA ARG A 839 4.90 19.10 18.19
C ARG A 839 4.70 17.58 18.06
N THR A 840 5.00 16.97 16.92
CA THR A 840 4.90 15.50 16.76
C THR A 840 5.85 14.76 17.70
N ALA A 841 7.10 15.22 17.84
CA ALA A 841 8.03 14.63 18.80
C ALA A 841 7.57 14.81 20.25
N ARG A 842 6.86 15.90 20.58
CA ARG A 842 6.25 16.09 21.92
C ARG A 842 5.23 15.00 22.23
N THR A 843 4.41 14.60 21.25
CA THR A 843 3.44 13.51 21.41
C THR A 843 4.11 12.18 21.68
N ILE A 844 5.14 11.82 20.90
CA ILE A 844 5.91 10.59 21.14
C ILE A 844 6.54 10.60 22.54
N LEU A 845 7.14 11.73 22.96
CA LEU A 845 7.70 11.85 24.30
C LEU A 845 6.63 11.77 25.40
N TYR A 846 5.41 12.26 25.17
CA TYR A 846 4.29 12.09 26.10
C TYR A 846 3.90 10.62 26.22
N LEU A 847 3.80 9.90 25.10
CA LEU A 847 3.47 8.48 25.09
C LEU A 847 4.52 7.59 25.77
N LEU A 848 5.75 8.09 25.91
CA LEU A 848 6.86 7.47 26.65
C LEU A 848 7.02 7.98 28.10
N ASP A 849 6.05 8.76 28.60
CA ASP A 849 6.09 9.39 29.93
C ASP A 849 7.32 10.30 30.14
N LYS A 850 7.82 10.91 29.06
CA LYS A 850 8.92 11.90 29.04
C LYS A 850 8.45 13.34 28.84
N ALA A 851 7.15 13.54 28.63
CA ALA A 851 6.53 14.85 28.54
C ALA A 851 5.18 14.84 29.29
N ALA A 852 4.85 15.94 29.96
CA ALA A 852 3.63 16.05 30.75
C ALA A 852 2.36 16.34 29.93
N PHE A 853 2.50 16.81 28.68
CA PHE A 853 1.38 17.13 27.80
C PHE A 853 1.79 16.98 26.33
N HIS A 854 0.81 16.76 25.45
CA HIS A 854 1.03 16.73 23.99
C HIS A 854 0.00 17.53 23.18
N ARG A 855 -1.19 17.78 23.74
CA ARG A 855 -2.27 18.52 23.07
C ARG A 855 -2.35 19.95 23.58
N GLY A 856 -2.88 20.83 22.75
CA GLY A 856 -3.20 22.20 23.14
C GLY A 856 -4.46 22.31 24.00
N PRO A 857 -4.87 23.55 24.31
CA PRO A 857 -6.13 23.82 25.00
C PRO A 857 -7.31 23.27 24.21
N ALA A 858 -8.39 22.94 24.91
CA ALA A 858 -9.66 22.57 24.30
C ALA A 858 -10.80 23.40 24.88
N VAL A 859 -11.85 23.62 24.10
CA VAL A 859 -13.06 24.28 24.60
C VAL A 859 -13.76 23.36 25.59
N ALA A 860 -13.95 23.86 26.80
CA ALA A 860 -14.69 23.20 27.85
C ALA A 860 -16.18 23.51 27.74
N ASP A 861 -16.53 24.77 27.47
CA ASP A 861 -17.92 25.21 27.40
C ASP A 861 -18.12 26.48 26.57
N VAL A 862 -19.36 26.68 26.11
CA VAL A 862 -19.79 27.87 25.36
C VAL A 862 -21.14 28.33 25.89
N THR A 863 -21.21 29.55 26.42
CA THR A 863 -22.41 30.09 27.07
C THR A 863 -22.69 31.53 26.66
N ARG A 864 -23.96 31.94 26.76
CA ARG A 864 -24.36 33.35 26.65
C ARG A 864 -23.99 34.05 27.97
N ALA A 865 -23.07 35.00 27.92
CA ALA A 865 -22.67 35.78 29.09
C ALA A 865 -23.48 37.06 29.27
N SER A 866 -23.97 37.63 28.18
CA SER A 866 -24.87 38.80 28.16
C SER A 866 -25.67 38.83 26.86
N ASP A 867 -26.50 39.85 26.68
CA ASP A 867 -27.26 40.02 25.44
C ASP A 867 -26.40 40.18 24.19
N ARG A 868 -25.12 40.54 24.32
CA ARG A 868 -24.19 40.72 23.18
C ARG A 868 -22.89 39.94 23.29
N THR A 869 -22.69 39.14 24.33
CA THR A 869 -21.41 38.45 24.57
C THR A 869 -21.61 36.96 24.78
N ILE A 870 -20.85 36.18 24.03
CA ILE A 870 -20.69 34.74 24.21
C ILE A 870 -19.37 34.51 24.94
N ARG A 871 -19.41 33.69 25.99
CA ARG A 871 -18.23 33.21 26.73
C ARG A 871 -17.84 31.83 26.24
N VAL A 872 -16.58 31.67 25.84
CA VAL A 872 -15.97 30.39 25.51
C VAL A 872 -14.95 30.07 26.60
N ALA A 873 -15.28 29.08 27.44
CA ALA A 873 -14.37 28.58 28.46
C ALA A 873 -13.43 27.55 27.84
N ILE A 874 -12.13 27.65 28.15
CA ILE A 874 -11.11 26.72 27.69
C ILE A 874 -10.47 25.97 28.85
N ARG A 875 -10.08 24.71 28.60
CA ARG A 875 -9.28 23.87 29.48
C ARG A 875 -7.89 23.73 28.89
N HIS A 876 -6.89 24.21 29.63
CA HIS A 876 -5.48 23.98 29.34
C HIS A 876 -5.10 22.52 29.60
N ARG A 877 -4.31 21.94 28.69
CA ARG A 877 -3.67 20.62 28.87
C ARG A 877 -2.16 20.74 29.04
N GLY A 878 -1.58 21.80 28.50
CA GLY A 878 -0.28 22.36 28.87
C GLY A 878 -0.43 23.86 29.09
N GLY A 879 0.56 24.49 29.71
CA GLY A 879 0.53 25.92 29.98
C GLY A 879 -0.57 26.34 30.96
N THR A 880 -0.77 27.64 31.09
CA THR A 880 -1.73 28.26 32.01
C THR A 880 -2.47 29.45 31.43
N ASP A 881 -2.06 29.92 30.24
CA ASP A 881 -2.61 31.09 29.58
C ASP A 881 -2.50 30.94 28.05
N PHE A 882 -3.03 31.89 27.30
CA PHE A 882 -3.01 31.89 25.84
C PHE A 882 -2.79 33.29 25.25
N THR A 883 -2.40 33.31 23.98
CA THR A 883 -2.26 34.51 23.14
C THR A 883 -2.91 34.26 21.77
N PRO A 884 -3.35 35.31 21.06
CA PRO A 884 -3.33 36.73 21.45
C PRO A 884 -4.44 37.09 22.45
N TRP A 885 -4.36 38.29 23.04
CA TRP A 885 -5.34 38.78 24.03
C TRP A 885 -6.47 39.63 23.44
N SER A 886 -6.26 40.19 22.26
CA SER A 886 -7.26 40.89 21.45
C SER A 886 -7.17 40.41 20.01
N ASP A 887 -8.13 40.82 19.19
CA ASP A 887 -8.13 40.59 17.74
C ASP A 887 -7.97 39.11 17.37
N ILE A 888 -8.54 38.24 18.22
CA ILE A 888 -8.49 36.79 18.05
C ILE A 888 -9.32 36.42 16.82
N THR A 889 -8.74 35.68 15.89
CA THR A 889 -9.43 35.27 14.66
C THR A 889 -9.74 33.79 14.61
N GLY A 890 -10.57 33.40 13.63
CA GLY A 890 -10.94 31.99 13.38
C GLY A 890 -12.27 31.54 13.98
N PHE A 891 -13.00 32.42 14.69
CA PHE A 891 -14.33 32.13 15.22
C PHE A 891 -15.44 32.51 14.24
N ASP A 892 -16.46 31.65 14.15
CA ASP A 892 -17.74 32.00 13.55
C ASP A 892 -18.88 31.67 14.52
N VAL A 893 -19.93 32.50 14.50
CA VAL A 893 -21.18 32.27 15.23
C VAL A 893 -22.32 32.16 14.22
N TYR A 894 -23.20 31.18 14.42
CA TYR A 894 -24.36 30.93 13.57
C TYR A 894 -25.64 30.84 14.38
N ALA A 895 -26.76 31.30 13.81
CA ALA A 895 -28.10 31.05 14.32
C ALA A 895 -29.07 30.84 13.15
N GLY A 896 -29.88 29.78 13.20
CA GLY A 896 -30.82 29.43 12.12
C GLY A 896 -30.16 29.28 10.75
N GLY A 897 -28.92 28.79 10.69
CA GLY A 897 -28.13 28.66 9.45
C GLY A 897 -27.49 29.95 8.93
N ARG A 898 -27.76 31.11 9.54
CA ARG A 898 -27.15 32.40 9.18
C ARG A 898 -25.91 32.68 10.04
N ARG A 899 -24.82 33.12 9.41
CA ARG A 899 -23.62 33.62 10.11
C ARG A 899 -23.93 34.98 10.74
N LEU A 900 -23.61 35.15 12.03
CA LEU A 900 -23.80 36.39 12.76
C LEU A 900 -22.53 37.27 12.70
N PRO A 901 -22.67 38.60 12.58
CA PRO A 901 -21.53 39.52 12.59
C PRO A 901 -20.89 39.60 13.98
N ILE A 902 -19.57 39.46 14.02
CA ILE A 902 -18.76 39.52 15.24
C ILE A 902 -18.09 40.90 15.30
N ALA A 903 -18.37 41.66 16.36
CA ALA A 903 -17.79 42.97 16.61
C ALA A 903 -16.35 42.89 17.13
N ALA A 904 -16.05 41.91 18.00
CA ALA A 904 -14.71 41.69 18.53
C ALA A 904 -14.60 40.29 19.17
N VAL A 905 -13.40 39.71 19.15
CA VAL A 905 -13.05 38.55 19.97
C VAL A 905 -11.82 38.89 20.79
N SER A 906 -11.91 38.71 22.11
CA SER A 906 -10.83 39.04 23.04
C SER A 906 -10.76 38.07 24.20
N ARG A 907 -9.63 38.08 24.90
CA ARG A 907 -9.42 37.35 26.14
C ARG A 907 -10.21 38.03 27.27
N GLY A 908 -10.98 37.23 28.01
CA GLY A 908 -11.53 37.63 29.30
C GLY A 908 -10.50 37.41 30.41
N ASP A 909 -10.05 36.17 30.55
CA ASP A 909 -8.99 35.73 31.48
C ASP A 909 -8.21 34.57 30.87
N GLY A 910 -7.25 33.99 31.60
CA GLY A 910 -6.40 32.92 31.09
C GLY A 910 -7.13 31.63 30.72
N ARG A 911 -8.42 31.50 31.02
CA ARG A 911 -9.28 30.35 30.68
C ARG A 911 -10.53 30.74 29.90
N THR A 912 -10.65 31.99 29.44
CA THR A 912 -11.90 32.50 28.89
C THR A 912 -11.67 33.41 27.71
N ILE A 913 -12.38 33.13 26.61
CA ILE A 913 -12.48 33.99 25.42
C ILE A 913 -13.89 34.59 25.38
N HIS A 914 -14.00 35.87 25.08
CA HIS A 914 -15.26 36.58 24.85
C HIS A 914 -15.43 36.89 23.36
N ILE A 915 -16.56 36.46 22.80
CA ILE A 915 -17.00 36.83 21.46
C ILE A 915 -18.12 37.85 21.61
N ARG A 916 -17.89 39.09 21.20
CA ARG A 916 -18.91 40.15 21.19
C ARG A 916 -19.53 40.23 19.80
N LEU A 917 -20.85 40.10 19.72
CA LEU A 917 -21.59 40.24 18.46
C LEU A 917 -22.00 41.70 18.21
N GLU A 918 -22.21 42.06 16.95
CA GLU A 918 -22.84 43.36 16.62
C GLU A 918 -24.33 43.35 17.00
N ASP A 919 -25.00 42.21 16.79
CA ASP A 919 -26.40 41.96 17.13
C ASP A 919 -26.55 41.32 18.53
N GLU A 920 -27.79 41.17 19.00
CA GLU A 920 -28.08 40.36 20.18
C GLU A 920 -27.79 38.87 19.95
N VAL A 921 -27.28 38.20 20.99
CA VAL A 921 -27.04 36.75 21.00
C VAL A 921 -28.40 36.03 21.01
N PRO A 922 -28.74 35.26 19.97
CA PRO A 922 -30.00 34.51 19.90
C PRO A 922 -30.07 33.42 20.97
N GLN A 923 -31.28 32.95 21.30
CA GLN A 923 -31.44 31.83 22.25
C GLN A 923 -30.76 30.54 21.76
N ASN A 924 -30.91 30.23 20.47
CA ASN A 924 -30.27 29.08 19.85
C ASN A 924 -29.16 29.57 18.91
N PHE A 925 -27.93 29.17 19.18
CA PHE A 925 -26.79 29.51 18.32
C PHE A 925 -25.77 28.37 18.31
N SER A 926 -24.78 28.46 17.43
CA SER A 926 -23.63 27.56 17.42
C SER A 926 -22.36 28.36 17.20
N VAL A 927 -21.29 27.98 17.89
CA VAL A 927 -19.95 28.55 17.70
C VAL A 927 -19.06 27.48 17.09
N ARG A 928 -18.22 27.90 16.14
CA ARG A 928 -17.17 27.06 15.58
C ARG A 928 -15.84 27.80 15.53
N TYR A 929 -14.75 27.05 15.58
CA TYR A 929 -13.39 27.57 15.54
C TYR A 929 -12.55 26.81 14.51
N LEU A 930 -11.83 27.55 13.66
CA LEU A 930 -10.98 27.03 12.59
C LEU A 930 -11.67 26.04 11.64
N TYR A 931 -12.90 26.37 11.26
CA TYR A 931 -13.74 25.55 10.37
C TYR A 931 -13.34 25.70 8.89
N GLY A 932 -13.44 24.61 8.14
CA GLY A 932 -13.40 24.61 6.68
C GLY A 932 -12.01 24.38 6.08
N ALA A 933 -11.83 24.85 4.86
CA ALA A 933 -10.60 24.64 4.09
C ALA A 933 -9.53 25.69 4.44
N HIS A 934 -9.93 26.96 4.56
CA HIS A 934 -9.02 28.08 4.84
C HIS A 934 -9.63 29.01 5.90
N PRO A 935 -9.71 28.57 7.17
CA PRO A 935 -10.08 29.47 8.26
C PRO A 935 -9.08 30.63 8.39
N ASP A 936 -9.55 31.76 8.92
CA ASP A 936 -8.69 32.88 9.29
C ASP A 936 -7.80 32.50 10.47
N THR A 937 -6.49 32.52 10.24
CA THR A 937 -5.46 32.20 11.22
C THR A 937 -4.42 33.31 11.31
N SER A 938 -4.81 34.55 11.06
CA SER A 938 -3.96 35.73 11.28
C SER A 938 -3.54 35.85 12.75
N ASN A 939 -4.46 35.57 13.67
CA ASN A 939 -4.32 35.70 15.12
C ASN A 939 -4.98 34.51 15.85
N PRO A 940 -4.52 33.26 15.62
CA PRO A 940 -5.13 32.07 16.21
C PRO A 940 -4.74 31.94 17.68
N VAL A 941 -5.60 31.30 18.47
CA VAL A 941 -5.36 31.05 19.89
C VAL A 941 -4.29 29.98 20.05
N ARG A 942 -3.21 30.31 20.75
CA ARG A 942 -2.14 29.39 21.13
C ARG A 942 -1.84 29.51 22.62
N ASP A 943 -1.55 28.39 23.27
CA ASP A 943 -1.12 28.40 24.67
C ASP A 943 0.25 29.06 24.86
N ASN A 944 0.59 29.33 26.11
CA ASN A 944 1.86 29.91 26.51
C ASN A 944 2.99 28.88 26.73
N THR A 945 2.86 27.66 26.18
CA THR A 945 3.96 26.69 26.22
C THR A 945 5.03 27.04 25.19
N ASP A 946 6.25 26.49 25.35
CA ASP A 946 7.35 26.70 24.39
C ASP A 946 6.98 26.26 22.95
N LEU A 947 6.07 25.30 22.81
CA LEU A 947 5.60 24.79 21.52
C LEU A 947 4.35 25.53 21.00
N ARG A 948 3.83 26.47 21.78
CA ARG A 948 2.65 27.31 21.49
C ARG A 948 1.54 26.47 20.88
N MET A 949 1.03 25.50 21.62
CA MET A 949 0.04 24.56 21.10
C MET A 949 -1.27 25.29 20.79
N PRO A 950 -1.90 25.02 19.64
CA PRO A 950 -3.11 25.73 19.23
C PRO A 950 -4.32 25.24 20.02
N LEU A 951 -5.31 26.12 20.22
CA LEU A 951 -6.65 25.72 20.62
C LEU A 951 -7.20 24.74 19.58
N GLU A 952 -7.71 23.60 20.02
CA GLU A 952 -8.24 22.61 19.10
C GLU A 952 -9.50 23.11 18.37
N PRO A 953 -9.63 22.85 17.06
CA PRO A 953 -10.85 23.13 16.33
C PRO A 953 -12.06 22.49 16.99
N PHE A 954 -13.20 23.19 16.98
CA PHE A 954 -14.44 22.67 17.54
C PHE A 954 -15.66 23.25 16.83
N LEU A 955 -16.79 22.58 17.02
CA LEU A 955 -18.12 23.06 16.70
C LEU A 955 -19.04 22.71 17.88
N ARG A 956 -19.73 23.71 18.43
CA ARG A 956 -20.63 23.50 19.58
C ARG A 956 -21.96 24.22 19.38
N PRO A 957 -23.09 23.50 19.25
CA PRO A 957 -24.41 24.09 19.34
C PRO A 957 -24.73 24.41 20.81
N VAL A 958 -25.41 25.53 21.03
CA VAL A 958 -25.93 25.98 22.33
C VAL A 958 -27.45 26.08 22.20
N PRO A 959 -28.19 25.11 22.75
CA PRO A 959 -29.66 25.18 22.78
C PRO A 959 -30.10 26.23 23.81
N GLY A 960 -31.21 26.91 23.51
CA GLY A 960 -31.85 27.83 24.44
C GLY A 960 -32.40 27.08 25.66
N GLU A 961 -32.36 27.72 26.82
CA GLU A 961 -33.01 27.19 28.02
C GLU A 961 -34.49 26.92 27.71
N ARG A 962 -34.92 25.66 27.87
CA ARG A 962 -36.35 25.36 27.90
C ARG A 962 -36.89 26.03 29.16
N ASN A 963 -37.59 27.14 29.01
CA ASN A 963 -38.43 27.66 30.08
C ASN A 963 -39.39 26.54 30.48
N GLY A 964 -39.22 26.03 31.70
CA GLY A 964 -40.19 25.13 32.32
C GLY A 964 -41.53 25.84 32.40
N SER A 965 -42.53 25.28 31.73
CA SER A 965 -43.94 25.51 32.06
C SER A 965 -44.41 24.42 33.01
#